data_AF-A0A6N0LUC0-F1
#
_entry.id   AF-A0A6N0LUC0-F1
#
_cell.length_a   1.000
_cell.length_b   1.000
_cell.length_c   1.000
_cell.angle_alpha   90.00
_cell.angle_beta   90.00
_cell.angle_gamma   90.00
#
_symmetry.space_group_name_H-M   'P 1'
#
loop_
_entity.id
_entity.type
_entity.pdbx_description
1 polymer ?
#
loop_
_entity_poly.entity_id
_entity_poly.type
_entity_poly.pdbx_seq_one_letter_code
_entity_poly.pdbx_strand_id
1 'polypeptide(L)'
;MVRDKAYRQAEQRIKKAQQEEAIKLDLSNMKLTEIPEAIASLTGLQELNLSYNQLTQLPEAIASLTQLQQLNLSDNQLTTLPEVIASLSQLQQLYLSGNQLAEVLEVIASLTQLQRLHLSHNQLTQLPEAIASLTQLQELNLSYNQLTELSEAIAFLTQLQNLDLSRNQLTELPEAIAFLTQLQELNLSYNQLTEVPEAITSLTQLQELNLSYNQLTEVPETFTKLTQLQKLNFHSNQLKKLPEQLESLTQLQNLYLGNNQFAEFPLIVKKFTKLQELAIFGNNLVIIPEWIGELKVLNLLSLGNNKFTDLPSSLSELQNLNVLILDNSHIGKLPAPIRTLKNLKQIQVKESDLQSLPDWLIELTQLRNLFLAKNCLTDLPASLGQLSHLETLILDDNPLNPDLAAAYEQSTQAVLQYLQAKAEDQVTLYEAKLILVGEGEVGKSCLLGALREDEWVDGRPTTHGIEIKPVVVTDPGSVVEITLNGWDFGGQRVYRPTHQLFFSAPAVYLVIWKPREGPQQGFVKEWIALIKNREPEAKVLVVATHGGPRQRQPDIDRQEILDQFGKDTVIDFFHIDSKPNQDTTHCTGLAELKEAIARVAASLPEMGRSVPAKWQRVRETLQTSDKAYLPYNDVIAICAKEGIDEEQAELFLRISHILGHFIHYHYDPTLRDIVILKPDWLAKAISFVLDDETTRKRNGLVEFKHLSQLWSHPPFEGEEGYPSKLHSIFLRLMERFDLSYKVVFDPSETSNTSLIAQLVPDTRPEPLSNWREQPEAGDRQQIQICRIVDSRGQFAVAEGLFYQLIVRLHKYSLGRTNYENSIHWQRGLMLDNDYNGRALLEYVGTDVKITVRAAYPERFLSYLTEEIKWLVENFWEGLRCNVMVPCIETCGMNMPGNGLFEVQKLIESKKKNRHEFPCPISGCGEWQNIDKLLNNAPTAQRPSQEIGIEQFRDIVKDELNVIRQDLVMYDRLDQARFQVLSQEQRTILSQVDQQFAELMQMLTDEAKDGPRLFSFKPIDPKFFDRPKWISAKFQLTLWCEHARQPLPALNPNDQKKGVYELDLPHKWFTKAVPYLRILTGTLSLVLPVAASTTKFILDDTTYKSIEEQLDLGQKSIESTLKGSDMALAGKSKSDASFLEGDAIRAQGSILRELHALLKEKDPSFGGLVRVQNKRREFLWVHPQFVDEY
;
A
#
# COMPACT_ATOMS: atom_id res chain seq x y z
N MET A 1 -20.73 -6.37 -45.64
CA MET A 1 -20.53 -6.43 -44.18
C MET A 1 -20.28 -7.87 -43.78
N VAL A 2 -19.09 -8.17 -43.27
CA VAL A 2 -18.78 -9.50 -42.75
C VAL A 2 -19.38 -9.55 -41.35
N ARG A 3 -20.46 -10.32 -41.14
CA ARG A 3 -21.05 -10.53 -39.80
C ARG A 3 -19.99 -11.11 -38.86
N ASP A 4 -19.88 -10.52 -37.67
CA ASP A 4 -18.87 -10.81 -36.65
C ASP A 4 -18.99 -12.25 -36.11
N LYS A 5 -17.87 -12.78 -35.58
CA LYS A 5 -17.72 -14.11 -34.99
C LYS A 5 -18.73 -14.37 -33.87
N ALA A 6 -18.99 -13.37 -33.02
CA ALA A 6 -19.97 -13.43 -31.94
C ALA A 6 -21.38 -13.74 -32.48
N TYR A 7 -21.79 -13.01 -33.53
CA TYR A 7 -23.09 -13.19 -34.18
C TYR A 7 -23.26 -14.62 -34.74
N ARG A 8 -22.24 -15.13 -35.44
CA ARG A 8 -22.29 -16.50 -35.98
C ARG A 8 -22.34 -17.56 -34.89
N GLN A 9 -21.64 -17.34 -33.78
CA GLN A 9 -21.69 -18.25 -32.64
C GLN A 9 -23.07 -18.24 -31.99
N ALA A 10 -23.71 -17.07 -31.89
CA ALA A 10 -25.10 -16.97 -31.43
C ALA A 10 -26.06 -17.69 -32.40
N GLU A 11 -25.90 -17.54 -33.72
CA GLU A 11 -26.69 -18.30 -34.71
C GLU A 11 -26.55 -19.81 -34.54
N GLN A 12 -25.34 -20.31 -34.25
CA GLN A 12 -25.11 -21.74 -34.00
C GLN A 12 -25.80 -22.21 -32.72
N ARG A 13 -25.73 -21.42 -31.63
CA ARG A 13 -26.43 -21.73 -30.38
C ARG A 13 -27.95 -21.73 -30.58
N ILE A 14 -28.48 -20.76 -31.33
CA ILE A 14 -29.90 -20.69 -31.66
C ILE A 14 -30.33 -21.93 -32.47
N LYS A 15 -29.57 -22.32 -33.52
CA LYS A 15 -29.88 -23.52 -34.30
C LYS A 15 -29.85 -24.80 -33.45
N LYS A 16 -28.88 -24.90 -32.54
CA LYS A 16 -28.80 -26.03 -31.62
C LYS A 16 -30.01 -26.05 -30.68
N ALA A 17 -30.35 -24.91 -30.07
CA ALA A 17 -31.52 -24.76 -29.21
C ALA A 17 -32.83 -25.10 -29.94
N GLN A 18 -32.92 -24.77 -31.24
CA GLN A 18 -34.07 -25.12 -32.07
C GLN A 18 -34.19 -26.64 -32.26
N GLN A 19 -33.07 -27.32 -32.53
CA GLN A 19 -33.05 -28.78 -32.69
C GLN A 19 -33.35 -29.52 -31.39
N GLU A 20 -32.96 -28.94 -30.25
CA GLU A 20 -33.15 -29.51 -28.92
C GLU A 20 -34.50 -29.11 -28.28
N GLU A 21 -35.33 -28.34 -29.00
CA GLU A 21 -36.60 -27.78 -28.48
C GLU A 21 -36.40 -27.09 -27.11
N ALA A 22 -35.30 -26.35 -26.97
CA ALA A 22 -34.89 -25.79 -25.69
C ALA A 22 -35.88 -24.73 -25.19
N ILE A 23 -36.26 -24.84 -23.91
CA ILE A 23 -37.09 -23.85 -23.21
C ILE A 23 -36.26 -22.73 -22.57
N LYS A 24 -34.93 -22.87 -22.52
CA LYS A 24 -34.00 -21.86 -22.00
C LYS A 24 -32.85 -21.64 -22.96
N LEU A 25 -32.44 -20.40 -23.15
CA LEU A 25 -31.31 -20.05 -23.99
C LEU A 25 -30.46 -18.97 -23.35
N ASP A 26 -29.16 -19.24 -23.24
CA ASP A 26 -28.16 -18.30 -22.74
C ASP A 26 -27.22 -17.83 -23.86
N LEU A 27 -27.34 -16.55 -24.19
CA LEU A 27 -26.51 -15.78 -25.10
C LEU A 27 -25.77 -14.63 -24.38
N SER A 28 -25.63 -14.70 -23.05
CA SER A 28 -24.91 -13.70 -22.26
C SER A 28 -23.39 -13.75 -22.46
N ASN A 29 -22.73 -12.60 -22.25
CA ASN A 29 -21.27 -12.45 -22.34
C ASN A 29 -20.67 -12.92 -23.68
N MET A 30 -21.35 -12.59 -24.78
CA MET A 30 -20.94 -12.97 -26.13
C MET A 30 -20.40 -11.79 -26.94
N LYS A 31 -20.36 -10.57 -26.36
CA LYS A 31 -20.04 -9.32 -27.06
C LYS A 31 -20.97 -9.04 -28.25
N LEU A 32 -22.23 -9.46 -28.16
CA LEU A 32 -23.21 -9.25 -29.25
C LEU A 32 -23.56 -7.77 -29.36
N THR A 33 -23.42 -7.20 -30.55
CA THR A 33 -23.92 -5.86 -30.90
C THR A 33 -25.34 -5.91 -31.47
N GLU A 34 -25.73 -7.04 -32.06
CA GLU A 34 -27.06 -7.31 -32.59
C GLU A 34 -27.46 -8.79 -32.35
N ILE A 35 -28.76 -9.05 -32.20
CA ILE A 35 -29.30 -10.41 -32.01
C ILE A 35 -29.65 -11.01 -33.38
N PRO A 36 -29.25 -12.27 -33.67
CA PRO A 36 -29.63 -12.91 -34.93
C PRO A 36 -31.13 -13.12 -35.09
N GLU A 37 -31.70 -12.75 -36.25
CA GLU A 37 -33.13 -12.93 -36.55
C GLU A 37 -33.61 -14.38 -36.44
N ALA A 38 -32.68 -15.34 -36.58
CA ALA A 38 -32.95 -16.76 -36.36
C ALA A 38 -33.55 -17.07 -34.97
N ILE A 39 -33.39 -16.16 -33.99
CA ILE A 39 -34.02 -16.28 -32.67
C ILE A 39 -35.54 -16.46 -32.77
N ALA A 40 -36.19 -15.88 -33.78
CA ALA A 40 -37.64 -16.01 -34.00
C ALA A 40 -38.11 -17.45 -34.19
N SER A 41 -37.21 -18.37 -34.52
CA SER A 41 -37.54 -19.79 -34.70
C SER A 41 -37.78 -20.54 -33.38
N LEU A 42 -37.41 -19.97 -32.23
CA LEU A 42 -37.51 -20.59 -30.91
C LEU A 42 -38.85 -20.27 -30.22
N THR A 43 -39.98 -20.54 -30.88
CA THR A 43 -41.31 -20.12 -30.41
C THR A 43 -41.74 -20.72 -29.05
N GLY A 44 -41.09 -21.81 -28.61
CA GLY A 44 -41.33 -22.45 -27.31
C GLY A 44 -40.45 -21.96 -26.16
N LEU A 45 -39.57 -20.98 -26.41
CA LEU A 45 -38.60 -20.49 -25.43
C LEU A 45 -39.30 -19.76 -24.27
N GLN A 46 -38.92 -20.11 -23.04
CA GLN A 46 -39.45 -19.54 -21.80
C GLN A 46 -38.44 -18.61 -21.10
N GLU A 47 -37.14 -18.89 -21.18
CA GLU A 47 -36.12 -18.05 -20.56
C GLU A 47 -35.02 -17.68 -21.58
N LEU A 48 -34.75 -16.39 -21.70
CA LEU A 48 -33.72 -15.86 -22.58
C LEU A 48 -32.79 -14.93 -21.80
N ASN A 49 -31.51 -15.31 -21.75
CA ASN A 49 -30.47 -14.48 -21.17
C ASN A 49 -29.58 -13.87 -22.27
N LEU A 50 -29.55 -12.56 -22.32
CA LEU A 50 -28.79 -11.72 -23.26
C LEU A 50 -27.92 -10.70 -22.51
N SER A 51 -27.70 -10.90 -21.21
CA SER A 51 -26.92 -9.97 -20.37
C SER A 51 -25.44 -9.88 -20.73
N TYR A 52 -24.76 -8.82 -20.31
CA TYR A 52 -23.32 -8.61 -20.57
C TYR A 52 -22.96 -8.65 -22.05
N ASN A 53 -23.75 -7.98 -22.89
CA ASN A 53 -23.48 -7.82 -24.31
C ASN A 53 -23.32 -6.33 -24.65
N GLN A 54 -23.28 -6.00 -25.93
CA GLN A 54 -23.12 -4.63 -26.43
C GLN A 54 -24.35 -4.23 -27.26
N LEU A 55 -25.52 -4.77 -26.90
CA LEU A 55 -26.75 -4.56 -27.66
C LEU A 55 -27.19 -3.11 -27.51
N THR A 56 -27.35 -2.42 -28.64
CA THR A 56 -27.89 -1.05 -28.69
C THR A 56 -29.40 -1.05 -28.91
N GLN A 57 -29.94 -2.10 -29.55
CA GLN A 57 -31.36 -2.29 -29.81
C GLN A 57 -31.73 -3.78 -29.80
N LEU A 58 -33.04 -4.06 -29.69
CA LEU A 58 -33.61 -5.40 -29.89
C LEU A 58 -34.26 -5.52 -31.27
N PRO A 59 -34.08 -6.64 -31.99
CA PRO A 59 -34.75 -6.84 -33.28
C PRO A 59 -36.24 -7.14 -33.08
N GLU A 60 -37.06 -6.81 -34.08
CA GLU A 60 -38.49 -7.13 -34.06
C GLU A 60 -38.78 -8.63 -33.95
N ALA A 61 -37.84 -9.46 -34.42
CA ALA A 61 -37.87 -10.92 -34.31
C ALA A 61 -38.11 -11.45 -32.89
N ILE A 62 -37.77 -10.66 -31.85
CA ILE A 62 -38.00 -11.02 -30.45
C ILE A 62 -39.49 -11.27 -30.14
N ALA A 63 -40.38 -10.61 -30.86
CA ALA A 63 -41.84 -10.70 -30.70
C ALA A 63 -42.41 -12.10 -30.98
N SER A 64 -41.65 -12.96 -31.68
CA SER A 64 -42.08 -14.33 -31.97
C SER A 64 -41.99 -15.25 -30.74
N LEU A 65 -41.27 -14.84 -29.70
CA LEU A 65 -41.04 -15.60 -28.47
C LEU A 65 -42.21 -15.47 -27.47
N THR A 66 -43.43 -15.70 -27.93
CA THR A 66 -44.66 -15.40 -27.15
C THR A 66 -44.82 -16.22 -25.85
N GLN A 67 -44.04 -17.29 -25.67
CA GLN A 67 -44.01 -18.12 -24.46
C GLN A 67 -42.96 -17.65 -23.42
N LEU A 68 -42.25 -16.56 -23.70
CA LEU A 68 -41.17 -16.08 -22.85
C LEU A 68 -41.71 -15.60 -21.50
N GLN A 69 -41.18 -16.15 -20.42
CA GLN A 69 -41.48 -15.83 -19.03
C GLN A 69 -40.37 -15.00 -18.38
N GLN A 70 -39.13 -15.19 -18.81
CA GLN A 70 -37.98 -14.44 -18.31
C GLN A 70 -37.10 -13.92 -19.44
N LEU A 71 -36.81 -12.62 -19.40
CA LEU A 71 -35.91 -11.94 -20.32
C LEU A 71 -34.87 -11.15 -19.53
N ASN A 72 -33.60 -11.50 -19.70
CA ASN A 72 -32.50 -10.76 -19.09
C ASN A 72 -31.68 -10.04 -20.17
N LEU A 73 -31.65 -8.71 -20.07
CA LEU A 73 -30.98 -7.77 -20.95
C LEU A 73 -30.01 -6.86 -20.19
N SER A 74 -29.65 -7.22 -18.95
CA SER A 74 -28.79 -6.39 -18.12
C SER A 74 -27.37 -6.23 -18.70
N ASP A 75 -26.71 -5.13 -18.37
CA ASP A 75 -25.35 -4.79 -18.78
C ASP A 75 -25.20 -4.82 -20.32
N ASN A 76 -25.98 -3.97 -20.99
CA ASN A 76 -25.98 -3.73 -22.42
C ASN A 76 -25.91 -2.21 -22.70
N GLN A 77 -26.16 -1.78 -23.94
CA GLN A 77 -26.14 -0.38 -24.36
C GLN A 77 -27.53 0.09 -24.87
N LEU A 78 -28.59 -0.51 -24.36
CA LEU A 78 -29.96 -0.22 -24.81
C LEU A 78 -30.35 1.20 -24.38
N THR A 79 -30.82 2.00 -25.35
CA THR A 79 -31.40 3.32 -25.09
C THR A 79 -32.92 3.30 -25.11
N THR A 80 -33.52 2.34 -25.82
CA THR A 80 -34.98 2.12 -25.90
C THR A 80 -35.31 0.62 -26.04
N LEU A 81 -36.59 0.27 -25.89
CA LEU A 81 -37.14 -1.03 -26.24
C LEU A 81 -38.11 -0.89 -27.41
N PRO A 82 -38.13 -1.85 -28.36
CA PRO A 82 -39.06 -1.79 -29.49
C PRO A 82 -40.50 -2.05 -29.02
N GLU A 83 -41.48 -1.38 -29.63
CA GLU A 83 -42.91 -1.51 -29.27
C GLU A 83 -43.39 -2.97 -29.30
N VAL A 84 -42.85 -3.78 -30.20
CA VAL A 84 -43.24 -5.19 -30.36
C VAL A 84 -42.91 -6.06 -29.15
N ILE A 85 -42.08 -5.60 -28.20
CA ILE A 85 -41.83 -6.33 -26.95
C ILE A 85 -43.13 -6.51 -26.14
N ALA A 86 -44.14 -5.64 -26.36
CA ALA A 86 -45.49 -5.77 -25.79
C ALA A 86 -46.20 -7.09 -26.14
N SER A 87 -45.76 -7.77 -27.21
CA SER A 87 -46.30 -9.09 -27.59
C SER A 87 -45.92 -10.23 -26.64
N LEU A 88 -44.88 -10.03 -25.80
CA LEU A 88 -44.38 -11.01 -24.83
C LEU A 88 -45.28 -11.07 -23.58
N SER A 89 -46.59 -11.25 -23.77
CA SER A 89 -47.62 -11.15 -22.73
C SER A 89 -47.51 -12.15 -21.57
N GLN A 90 -46.67 -13.19 -21.70
CA GLN A 90 -46.40 -14.17 -20.64
C GLN A 90 -45.18 -13.79 -19.77
N LEU A 91 -44.53 -12.65 -20.04
CA LEU A 91 -43.31 -12.26 -19.34
C LEU A 91 -43.60 -11.94 -17.86
N GLN A 92 -42.91 -12.65 -16.99
CA GLN A 92 -42.99 -12.51 -15.53
C GLN A 92 -41.77 -11.80 -14.96
N GLN A 93 -40.60 -11.92 -15.61
CA GLN A 93 -39.34 -11.35 -15.12
C GLN A 93 -38.62 -10.62 -16.24
N LEU A 94 -38.35 -9.34 -16.03
CA LEU A 94 -37.63 -8.50 -16.99
C LEU A 94 -36.46 -7.79 -16.29
N TYR A 95 -35.26 -8.09 -16.74
CA TYR A 95 -34.02 -7.50 -16.23
C TYR A 95 -33.40 -6.59 -17.29
N LEU A 96 -33.22 -5.32 -16.97
CA LEU A 96 -32.73 -4.25 -17.85
C LEU A 96 -31.65 -3.40 -17.16
N SER A 97 -31.08 -3.89 -16.06
CA SER A 97 -30.10 -3.14 -15.28
C SER A 97 -28.83 -2.82 -16.08
N GLY A 98 -28.17 -1.69 -15.86
CA GLY A 98 -26.89 -1.40 -16.53
C GLY A 98 -27.03 -1.12 -18.02
N ASN A 99 -28.05 -0.35 -18.40
CA ASN A 99 -28.28 0.11 -19.77
C ASN A 99 -28.25 1.66 -19.81
N GLN A 100 -28.66 2.27 -20.92
CA GLN A 100 -28.69 3.72 -21.13
C GLN A 100 -30.13 4.23 -21.29
N LEU A 101 -31.07 3.58 -20.60
CA LEU A 101 -32.49 3.87 -20.75
C LEU A 101 -32.86 5.19 -20.07
N ALA A 102 -33.36 6.15 -20.84
CA ALA A 102 -33.89 7.42 -20.33
C ALA A 102 -35.42 7.36 -20.13
N GLU A 103 -36.14 6.65 -21.01
CA GLU A 103 -37.60 6.48 -21.02
C GLU A 103 -37.93 5.05 -21.47
N VAL A 104 -38.83 4.33 -20.78
CA VAL A 104 -39.05 2.88 -21.07
C VAL A 104 -40.48 2.38 -20.84
N LEU A 105 -41.26 3.06 -20.00
CA LEU A 105 -42.34 2.38 -19.28
C LEU A 105 -43.67 2.32 -20.03
N GLU A 106 -43.91 3.10 -21.08
CA GLU A 106 -45.14 2.95 -21.87
C GLU A 106 -45.23 1.59 -22.57
N VAL A 107 -44.11 1.09 -23.10
CA VAL A 107 -44.09 -0.20 -23.80
C VAL A 107 -44.14 -1.37 -22.80
N ILE A 108 -43.41 -1.26 -21.68
CA ILE A 108 -43.39 -2.28 -20.63
C ILE A 108 -44.74 -2.41 -19.93
N ALA A 109 -45.53 -1.33 -19.81
CA ALA A 109 -46.85 -1.33 -19.16
C ALA A 109 -47.84 -2.36 -19.74
N SER A 110 -47.65 -2.78 -20.99
CA SER A 110 -48.46 -3.85 -21.59
C SER A 110 -48.19 -5.25 -21.01
N LEU A 111 -47.04 -5.46 -20.36
CA LEU A 111 -46.57 -6.72 -19.81
C LEU A 111 -47.16 -7.00 -18.42
N THR A 112 -48.49 -7.06 -18.35
CA THR A 112 -49.26 -7.10 -17.09
C THR A 112 -49.02 -8.33 -16.19
N GLN A 113 -48.32 -9.36 -16.70
CA GLN A 113 -47.92 -10.54 -15.91
C GLN A 113 -46.58 -10.38 -15.18
N LEU A 114 -45.91 -9.23 -15.33
CA LEU A 114 -44.62 -8.98 -14.68
C LEU A 114 -44.74 -9.03 -13.16
N GLN A 115 -43.88 -9.86 -12.57
CA GLN A 115 -43.67 -10.02 -11.13
C GLN A 115 -42.35 -9.39 -10.69
N ARG A 116 -41.33 -9.34 -11.57
CA ARG A 116 -40.03 -8.72 -11.27
C ARG A 116 -39.60 -7.80 -12.41
N LEU A 117 -39.25 -6.57 -12.06
CA LEU A 117 -38.74 -5.57 -12.99
C LEU A 117 -37.49 -4.91 -12.41
N HIS A 118 -36.36 -5.13 -13.07
CA HIS A 118 -35.07 -4.54 -12.67
C HIS A 118 -34.62 -3.54 -13.72
N LEU A 119 -34.49 -2.28 -13.32
CA LEU A 119 -34.13 -1.13 -14.14
C LEU A 119 -32.97 -0.33 -13.53
N SER A 120 -32.19 -0.94 -12.62
CA SER A 120 -31.11 -0.24 -11.94
C SER A 120 -29.97 0.18 -12.86
N HIS A 121 -29.18 1.18 -12.49
CA HIS A 121 -28.07 1.68 -13.34
C HIS A 121 -28.54 2.07 -14.75
N ASN A 122 -29.55 2.92 -14.83
CA ASN A 122 -30.02 3.53 -16.07
C ASN A 122 -30.02 5.06 -15.93
N GLN A 123 -30.69 5.76 -16.85
CA GLN A 123 -30.77 7.23 -16.89
C GLN A 123 -32.21 7.72 -16.67
N LEU A 124 -33.04 6.95 -15.96
CA LEU A 124 -34.44 7.29 -15.73
C LEU A 124 -34.56 8.54 -14.86
N THR A 125 -35.28 9.54 -15.34
CA THR A 125 -35.56 10.79 -14.62
C THR A 125 -36.93 10.76 -13.92
N GLN A 126 -37.88 9.97 -14.44
CA GLN A 126 -39.23 9.83 -13.90
C GLN A 126 -39.76 8.40 -14.07
N LEU A 127 -40.77 8.06 -13.26
CA LEU A 127 -41.58 6.85 -13.39
C LEU A 127 -42.96 7.24 -13.95
N PRO A 128 -43.31 6.95 -15.21
CA PRO A 128 -44.60 7.35 -15.78
C PRO A 128 -45.77 6.59 -15.19
N GLU A 129 -46.96 7.20 -15.29
CA GLU A 129 -48.22 6.66 -14.75
C GLU A 129 -48.56 5.26 -15.28
N ALA A 130 -48.08 4.91 -16.47
CA ALA A 130 -48.31 3.62 -17.11
C ALA A 130 -47.84 2.42 -16.25
N ILE A 131 -46.90 2.62 -15.30
CA ILE A 131 -46.49 1.58 -14.33
C ILE A 131 -47.69 1.00 -13.55
N ALA A 132 -48.76 1.77 -13.36
CA ALA A 132 -49.96 1.36 -12.62
C ALA A 132 -50.62 0.08 -13.18
N SER A 133 -50.36 -0.25 -14.44
CA SER A 133 -50.85 -1.46 -15.10
C SER A 133 -50.18 -2.76 -14.60
N LEU A 134 -48.96 -2.69 -14.05
CA LEU A 134 -48.16 -3.84 -13.63
C LEU A 134 -48.56 -4.35 -12.23
N THR A 135 -49.85 -4.58 -12.02
CA THR A 135 -50.43 -4.88 -10.69
C THR A 135 -49.93 -6.18 -10.04
N GLN A 136 -49.27 -7.07 -10.79
CA GLN A 136 -48.69 -8.32 -10.28
C GLN A 136 -47.25 -8.18 -9.79
N LEU A 137 -46.67 -6.97 -9.87
CA LEU A 137 -45.27 -6.75 -9.54
C LEU A 137 -45.02 -6.97 -8.04
N GLN A 138 -44.05 -7.85 -7.75
CA GLN A 138 -43.58 -8.20 -6.41
C GLN A 138 -42.22 -7.56 -6.10
N GLU A 139 -41.40 -7.32 -7.13
CA GLU A 139 -40.08 -6.73 -6.98
C GLU A 139 -39.82 -5.65 -8.05
N LEU A 140 -39.43 -4.47 -7.58
CA LEU A 140 -39.08 -3.33 -8.43
C LEU A 140 -37.75 -2.74 -7.99
N ASN A 141 -36.76 -2.79 -8.89
CA ASN A 141 -35.47 -2.18 -8.66
C ASN A 141 -35.23 -1.01 -9.62
N LEU A 142 -35.17 0.19 -9.08
CA LEU A 142 -34.94 1.47 -9.76
C LEU A 142 -33.67 2.16 -9.24
N SER A 143 -32.80 1.46 -8.53
CA SER A 143 -31.61 2.06 -7.93
C SER A 143 -30.61 2.58 -8.95
N TYR A 144 -29.77 3.55 -8.57
CA TYR A 144 -28.79 4.16 -9.48
C TYR A 144 -29.43 4.72 -10.77
N ASN A 145 -30.46 5.55 -10.60
CA ASN A 145 -31.08 6.32 -11.68
C ASN A 145 -31.03 7.82 -11.31
N GLN A 146 -31.83 8.64 -11.98
CA GLN A 146 -31.90 10.10 -11.79
C GLN A 146 -33.30 10.54 -11.36
N LEU A 147 -34.06 9.66 -10.68
CA LEU A 147 -35.43 9.95 -10.28
C LEU A 147 -35.47 11.11 -9.27
N THR A 148 -36.19 12.18 -9.59
CA THR A 148 -36.40 13.33 -8.70
C THR A 148 -37.65 13.17 -7.84
N GLU A 149 -38.63 12.41 -8.31
CA GLU A 149 -39.90 12.14 -7.64
C GLU A 149 -40.35 10.69 -7.87
N LEU A 150 -41.23 10.19 -6.99
CA LEU A 150 -41.92 8.91 -7.16
C LEU A 150 -43.38 9.19 -7.50
N SER A 151 -43.86 8.66 -8.63
CA SER A 151 -45.24 8.88 -9.10
C SER A 151 -46.28 8.26 -8.16
N GLU A 152 -47.44 8.91 -8.02
CA GLU A 152 -48.60 8.37 -7.31
C GLU A 152 -49.11 7.05 -7.88
N ALA A 153 -48.80 6.75 -9.14
CA ALA A 153 -49.12 5.48 -9.79
C ALA A 153 -48.53 4.26 -9.07
N ILE A 154 -47.53 4.45 -8.21
CA ILE A 154 -47.00 3.37 -7.36
C ILE A 154 -48.09 2.73 -6.48
N ALA A 155 -49.16 3.48 -6.12
CA ALA A 155 -50.26 2.98 -5.30
C ALA A 155 -50.94 1.72 -5.84
N PHE A 156 -50.87 1.49 -7.16
CA PHE A 156 -51.50 0.34 -7.81
C PHE A 156 -50.67 -0.95 -7.70
N LEU A 157 -49.38 -0.86 -7.35
CA LEU A 157 -48.47 -2.01 -7.22
C LEU A 157 -48.64 -2.72 -5.87
N THR A 158 -49.87 -3.06 -5.51
CA THR A 158 -50.24 -3.54 -4.15
C THR A 158 -49.61 -4.88 -3.76
N GLN A 159 -49.07 -5.65 -4.72
CA GLN A 159 -48.38 -6.92 -4.48
C GLN A 159 -46.86 -6.76 -4.22
N LEU A 160 -46.35 -5.52 -4.26
CA LEU A 160 -44.93 -5.26 -4.13
C LEU A 160 -44.42 -5.65 -2.74
N GLN A 161 -43.39 -6.49 -2.71
CA GLN A 161 -42.70 -6.96 -1.51
C GLN A 161 -41.35 -6.25 -1.36
N ASN A 162 -40.65 -6.02 -2.47
CA ASN A 162 -39.32 -5.43 -2.48
C ASN A 162 -39.28 -4.21 -3.39
N LEU A 163 -38.94 -3.05 -2.82
CA LEU A 163 -38.79 -1.80 -3.55
C LEU A 163 -37.43 -1.17 -3.29
N ASP A 164 -36.68 -0.97 -4.36
CA ASP A 164 -35.37 -0.36 -4.30
C ASP A 164 -35.32 0.92 -5.13
N LEU A 165 -35.17 2.04 -4.44
CA LEU A 165 -35.10 3.40 -4.96
C LEU A 165 -33.78 4.09 -4.59
N SER A 166 -32.80 3.35 -4.08
CA SER A 166 -31.55 3.95 -3.60
C SER A 166 -30.73 4.61 -4.70
N ARG A 167 -29.91 5.62 -4.35
CA ARG A 167 -29.05 6.35 -5.30
C ARG A 167 -29.84 6.94 -6.44
N ASN A 168 -30.83 7.75 -6.06
CA ASN A 168 -31.60 8.61 -6.94
C ASN A 168 -31.50 10.05 -6.40
N GLN A 169 -32.40 10.93 -6.83
CA GLN A 169 -32.45 12.34 -6.43
C GLN A 169 -33.78 12.67 -5.74
N LEU A 170 -34.42 11.69 -5.09
CA LEU A 170 -35.72 11.85 -4.46
C LEU A 170 -35.62 12.85 -3.29
N THR A 171 -36.46 13.88 -3.32
CA THR A 171 -36.57 14.88 -2.23
C THR A 171 -37.69 14.56 -1.25
N GLU A 172 -38.73 13.86 -1.71
CA GLU A 172 -39.89 13.44 -0.92
C GLU A 172 -40.45 12.09 -1.39
N LEU A 173 -41.41 11.55 -0.63
CA LEU A 173 -42.17 10.36 -1.00
C LEU A 173 -43.66 10.67 -1.03
N PRO A 174 -44.41 10.19 -2.04
CA PRO A 174 -45.83 10.44 -2.14
C PRO A 174 -46.61 9.69 -1.06
N GLU A 175 -47.76 10.22 -0.64
CA GLU A 175 -48.68 9.52 0.28
C GLU A 175 -49.15 8.16 -0.28
N ALA A 176 -49.17 8.03 -1.61
CA ALA A 176 -49.43 6.81 -2.37
C ALA A 176 -48.61 5.59 -1.91
N ILE A 177 -47.43 5.79 -1.30
CA ILE A 177 -46.63 4.69 -0.76
C ILE A 177 -47.40 3.85 0.28
N ALA A 178 -48.40 4.43 0.98
CA ALA A 178 -49.21 3.75 1.98
C ALA A 178 -49.96 2.52 1.46
N PHE A 179 -50.21 2.43 0.15
CA PHE A 179 -50.96 1.33 -0.46
C PHE A 179 -50.11 0.06 -0.68
N LEU A 180 -48.78 0.15 -0.56
CA LEU A 180 -47.85 -0.99 -0.73
C LEU A 180 -47.82 -1.90 0.50
N THR A 181 -48.99 -2.34 0.98
CA THR A 181 -49.14 -3.03 2.29
C THR A 181 -48.42 -4.38 2.40
N GLN A 182 -47.98 -4.98 1.29
CA GLN A 182 -47.21 -6.23 1.25
C GLN A 182 -45.69 -6.00 1.30
N LEU A 183 -45.23 -4.75 1.35
CA LEU A 183 -43.81 -4.40 1.29
C LEU A 183 -43.07 -4.91 2.53
N GLN A 184 -42.01 -5.66 2.30
CA GLN A 184 -41.11 -6.25 3.30
C GLN A 184 -39.76 -5.53 3.31
N GLU A 185 -39.27 -5.09 2.16
CA GLU A 185 -37.99 -4.39 2.02
C GLU A 185 -38.15 -3.08 1.25
N LEU A 186 -37.72 -1.98 1.87
CA LEU A 186 -37.70 -0.65 1.25
C LEU A 186 -36.31 -0.02 1.39
N ASN A 187 -35.66 0.23 0.26
CA ASN A 187 -34.37 0.89 0.22
C ASN A 187 -34.46 2.25 -0.46
N LEU A 188 -34.19 3.29 0.31
CA LEU A 188 -34.24 4.71 -0.07
C LEU A 188 -32.90 5.40 0.19
N SER A 189 -31.84 4.64 0.43
CA SER A 189 -30.53 5.19 0.76
C SER A 189 -29.92 6.04 -0.37
N TYR A 190 -29.06 6.99 -0.03
CA TYR A 190 -28.42 7.91 -0.99
C TYR A 190 -29.44 8.65 -1.86
N ASN A 191 -30.37 9.35 -1.21
CA ASN A 191 -31.31 10.28 -1.85
C ASN A 191 -31.16 11.65 -1.18
N GLN A 192 -32.14 12.54 -1.39
CA GLN A 192 -32.15 13.90 -0.84
C GLN A 192 -33.35 14.11 0.09
N LEU A 193 -33.87 13.02 0.69
CA LEU A 193 -35.05 13.08 1.55
C LEU A 193 -34.79 13.93 2.79
N THR A 194 -35.63 14.93 3.04
CA THR A 194 -35.58 15.77 4.25
C THR A 194 -36.52 15.28 5.35
N GLU A 195 -37.57 14.56 4.97
CA GLU A 195 -38.56 13.98 5.87
C GLU A 195 -39.03 12.59 5.38
N VAL A 196 -39.70 11.87 6.27
CA VAL A 196 -40.35 10.59 5.95
C VAL A 196 -41.85 10.78 6.17
N PRO A 197 -42.72 10.57 5.16
CA PRO A 197 -44.15 10.81 5.32
C PRO A 197 -44.78 9.79 6.29
N GLU A 198 -45.83 10.21 7.01
CA GLU A 198 -46.60 9.31 7.89
C GLU A 198 -47.19 8.10 7.14
N ALA A 199 -47.41 8.24 5.83
CA ALA A 199 -47.88 7.20 4.93
C ALA A 199 -47.07 5.89 5.02
N ILE A 200 -45.75 5.96 5.27
CA ILE A 200 -44.87 4.79 5.43
C ILE A 200 -45.33 3.87 6.56
N THR A 201 -46.08 4.38 7.54
CA THR A 201 -46.53 3.60 8.70
C THR A 201 -47.65 2.60 8.38
N SER A 202 -48.22 2.68 7.18
CA SER A 202 -49.15 1.69 6.65
C SER A 202 -48.47 0.40 6.18
N LEU A 203 -47.14 0.43 6.00
CA LEU A 203 -46.31 -0.69 5.54
C LEU A 203 -46.02 -1.69 6.66
N THR A 204 -47.07 -2.24 7.28
CA THR A 204 -46.95 -3.05 8.52
C THR A 204 -46.18 -4.37 8.37
N GLN A 205 -45.94 -4.83 7.14
CA GLN A 205 -45.13 -6.03 6.84
C GLN A 205 -43.64 -5.72 6.67
N LEU A 206 -43.23 -4.45 6.79
CA LEU A 206 -41.85 -4.03 6.54
C LEU A 206 -40.90 -4.63 7.57
N GLN A 207 -39.88 -5.34 7.08
CA GLN A 207 -38.83 -5.99 7.85
C GLN A 207 -37.51 -5.21 7.75
N GLU A 208 -37.23 -4.62 6.59
CA GLU A 208 -36.01 -3.84 6.36
C GLU A 208 -36.34 -2.46 5.77
N LEU A 209 -35.86 -1.42 6.44
CA LEU A 209 -35.95 -0.04 5.99
C LEU A 209 -34.58 0.62 6.00
N ASN A 210 -34.11 1.04 4.82
CA ASN A 210 -32.86 1.75 4.67
C ASN A 210 -33.08 3.18 4.18
N LEU A 211 -32.77 4.14 5.03
CA LEU A 211 -32.87 5.60 4.80
C LEU A 211 -31.50 6.28 4.93
N SER A 212 -30.40 5.52 4.89
CA SER A 212 -29.05 6.08 5.06
C SER A 212 -28.66 7.05 3.95
N TYR A 213 -27.73 7.97 4.24
CA TYR A 213 -27.27 8.99 3.28
C TYR A 213 -28.42 9.81 2.70
N ASN A 214 -29.21 10.42 3.59
CA ASN A 214 -30.26 11.38 3.27
C ASN A 214 -30.06 12.66 4.09
N GLN A 215 -31.06 13.52 4.16
CA GLN A 215 -31.03 14.79 4.88
C GLN A 215 -32.05 14.84 6.01
N LEU A 216 -32.42 13.67 6.56
CA LEU A 216 -33.47 13.56 7.58
C LEU A 216 -33.06 14.25 8.88
N THR A 217 -33.94 15.10 9.41
CA THR A 217 -33.74 15.80 10.69
C THR A 217 -34.52 15.16 11.84
N GLU A 218 -35.61 14.46 11.53
CA GLU A 218 -36.47 13.77 12.48
C GLU A 218 -36.98 12.42 11.95
N VAL A 219 -37.45 11.59 12.87
CA VAL A 219 -38.13 10.32 12.57
C VAL A 219 -39.58 10.48 13.03
N PRO A 220 -40.58 10.13 12.20
CA PRO A 220 -41.99 10.25 12.58
C PRO A 220 -42.34 9.37 13.79
N GLU A 221 -43.09 9.93 14.75
CA GLU A 221 -43.57 9.18 15.93
C GLU A 221 -44.47 8.00 15.55
N THR A 222 -45.11 8.08 14.38
CA THR A 222 -46.06 7.10 13.85
C THR A 222 -45.39 5.78 13.42
N PHE A 223 -44.05 5.70 13.38
CA PHE A 223 -43.28 4.47 13.10
C PHE A 223 -43.61 3.30 14.05
N THR A 224 -44.32 3.55 15.15
CA THR A 224 -44.82 2.54 16.09
C THR A 224 -45.55 1.36 15.45
N LYS A 225 -46.16 1.56 14.29
CA LYS A 225 -46.93 0.52 13.59
C LYS A 225 -46.05 -0.51 12.88
N LEU A 226 -44.78 -0.21 12.61
CA LEU A 226 -43.86 -1.05 11.84
C LEU A 226 -43.23 -2.19 12.68
N THR A 227 -44.07 -2.91 13.41
CA THR A 227 -43.66 -3.89 14.45
C THR A 227 -42.87 -5.10 13.94
N GLN A 228 -42.83 -5.33 12.62
CA GLN A 228 -42.06 -6.39 11.98
C GLN A 228 -40.62 -5.97 11.62
N LEU A 229 -40.24 -4.70 11.82
CA LEU A 229 -38.90 -4.23 11.49
C LEU A 229 -37.82 -4.98 12.25
N GLN A 230 -36.88 -5.55 11.49
CA GLN A 230 -35.69 -6.24 11.97
C GLN A 230 -34.44 -5.41 11.69
N LYS A 231 -34.40 -4.65 10.59
CA LYS A 231 -33.27 -3.78 10.23
C LYS A 231 -33.75 -2.37 9.94
N LEU A 232 -33.13 -1.40 10.60
CA LEU A 232 -33.41 0.01 10.41
C LEU A 232 -32.10 0.80 10.30
N ASN A 233 -31.94 1.49 9.18
CA ASN A 233 -30.71 2.23 8.89
C ASN A 233 -31.01 3.72 8.63
N PHE A 234 -30.48 4.58 9.50
CA PHE A 234 -30.50 6.04 9.41
C PHE A 234 -29.09 6.64 9.32
N HIS A 235 -28.07 5.83 9.06
CA HIS A 235 -26.68 6.27 8.97
C HIS A 235 -26.51 7.47 8.01
N SER A 236 -25.64 8.43 8.33
CA SER A 236 -25.40 9.62 7.51
C SER A 236 -26.67 10.42 7.23
N ASN A 237 -27.27 10.97 8.29
CA ASN A 237 -28.41 11.90 8.27
C ASN A 237 -28.14 13.07 9.25
N GLN A 238 -29.17 13.84 9.60
CA GLN A 238 -29.09 15.00 10.50
C GLN A 238 -29.90 14.80 11.79
N LEU A 239 -30.13 13.55 12.19
CA LEU A 239 -30.98 13.22 13.34
C LEU A 239 -30.34 13.64 14.66
N LYS A 240 -31.14 14.25 15.55
CA LYS A 240 -30.71 14.65 16.90
C LYS A 240 -31.28 13.75 18.00
N LYS A 241 -32.44 13.15 17.76
CA LYS A 241 -33.19 12.32 18.70
C LYS A 241 -33.97 11.25 17.95
N LEU A 242 -34.35 10.19 18.66
CA LEU A 242 -35.34 9.22 18.22
C LEU A 242 -36.61 9.40 19.07
N PRO A 243 -37.82 9.28 18.48
CA PRO A 243 -39.07 9.39 19.23
C PRO A 243 -39.23 8.24 20.24
N GLU A 244 -39.78 8.54 21.42
CA GLU A 244 -39.99 7.56 22.50
C GLU A 244 -41.03 6.49 22.13
N GLN A 245 -41.91 6.81 21.20
CA GLN A 245 -42.99 5.96 20.72
C GLN A 245 -42.46 4.72 19.97
N LEU A 246 -41.19 4.70 19.53
CA LEU A 246 -40.58 3.56 18.84
C LEU A 246 -40.44 2.29 19.71
N GLU A 247 -40.85 2.31 20.98
CA GLU A 247 -40.71 1.17 21.92
C GLU A 247 -41.37 -0.13 21.43
N SER A 248 -42.33 -0.01 20.50
CA SER A 248 -43.05 -1.12 19.87
C SER A 248 -42.21 -1.91 18.86
N LEU A 249 -41.07 -1.40 18.38
CA LEU A 249 -40.17 -2.06 17.42
C LEU A 249 -39.31 -3.16 18.07
N THR A 250 -39.98 -4.10 18.75
CA THR A 250 -39.35 -5.14 19.59
C THR A 250 -38.65 -6.26 18.80
N GLN A 251 -38.84 -6.33 17.48
CA GLN A 251 -38.17 -7.29 16.60
C GLN A 251 -36.83 -6.78 16.04
N LEU A 252 -36.44 -5.54 16.35
CA LEU A 252 -35.27 -4.91 15.79
C LEU A 252 -33.98 -5.64 16.20
N GLN A 253 -33.20 -6.05 15.21
CA GLN A 253 -31.94 -6.76 15.33
C GLN A 253 -30.76 -5.88 14.91
N ASN A 254 -30.93 -5.00 13.94
CA ASN A 254 -29.87 -4.13 13.43
C ASN A 254 -30.32 -2.67 13.41
N LEU A 255 -29.56 -1.81 14.07
CA LEU A 255 -29.83 -0.39 14.14
C LEU A 255 -28.55 0.40 13.83
N TYR A 256 -28.60 1.17 12.74
CA TYR A 256 -27.50 2.01 12.30
C TYR A 256 -27.90 3.49 12.37
N LEU A 257 -27.19 4.23 13.20
CA LEU A 257 -27.38 5.65 13.55
C LEU A 257 -26.08 6.45 13.37
N GLY A 258 -25.09 5.87 12.68
CA GLY A 258 -23.78 6.51 12.48
C GLY A 258 -23.89 7.84 11.74
N ASN A 259 -22.91 8.74 11.93
CA ASN A 259 -22.81 10.03 11.24
C ASN A 259 -24.12 10.84 11.31
N ASN A 260 -24.58 11.14 12.52
CA ASN A 260 -25.77 11.96 12.79
C ASN A 260 -25.39 13.09 13.77
N GLN A 261 -26.38 13.69 14.45
CA GLN A 261 -26.19 14.81 15.37
C GLN A 261 -26.61 14.48 16.81
N PHE A 262 -26.59 13.19 17.21
CA PHE A 262 -26.95 12.78 18.57
C PHE A 262 -25.96 13.32 19.59
N ALA A 263 -26.43 14.15 20.53
CA ALA A 263 -25.62 14.63 21.67
C ALA A 263 -25.71 13.71 22.89
N GLU A 264 -26.81 12.95 22.98
CA GLU A 264 -27.07 11.97 24.05
C GLU A 264 -27.47 10.64 23.42
N PHE A 265 -27.21 9.55 24.13
CA PHE A 265 -27.59 8.23 23.68
C PHE A 265 -29.12 8.09 23.73
N PRO A 266 -29.81 7.74 22.63
CA PRO A 266 -31.28 7.67 22.64
C PRO A 266 -31.78 6.61 23.61
N LEU A 267 -32.50 7.03 24.67
CA LEU A 267 -33.01 6.14 25.73
C LEU A 267 -33.88 5.01 25.20
N ILE A 268 -34.57 5.25 24.08
CA ILE A 268 -35.46 4.28 23.45
C ILE A 268 -34.73 3.01 23.01
N VAL A 269 -33.43 3.09 22.69
CA VAL A 269 -32.63 1.94 22.25
C VAL A 269 -32.58 0.84 23.32
N LYS A 270 -32.70 1.18 24.60
CA LYS A 270 -32.83 0.22 25.72
C LYS A 270 -33.98 -0.78 25.52
N LYS A 271 -35.04 -0.41 24.79
CA LYS A 271 -36.21 -1.27 24.57
C LYS A 271 -35.96 -2.35 23.51
N PHE A 272 -34.96 -2.18 22.64
CA PHE A 272 -34.64 -3.10 21.54
C PHE A 272 -33.80 -4.28 22.03
N THR A 273 -34.36 -5.11 22.92
CA THR A 273 -33.62 -6.20 23.59
C THR A 273 -33.16 -7.34 22.67
N LYS A 274 -33.64 -7.38 21.41
CA LYS A 274 -33.18 -8.32 20.38
C LYS A 274 -32.04 -7.79 19.51
N LEU A 275 -31.54 -6.60 19.80
CA LEU A 275 -30.52 -5.92 18.99
C LEU A 275 -29.19 -6.69 19.01
N GLN A 276 -28.77 -7.14 17.84
CA GLN A 276 -27.51 -7.84 17.59
C GLN A 276 -26.42 -6.86 17.10
N GLU A 277 -26.79 -5.83 16.35
CA GLU A 277 -25.85 -4.84 15.84
C GLU A 277 -26.32 -3.41 16.14
N LEU A 278 -25.44 -2.64 16.76
CA LEU A 278 -25.65 -1.23 17.04
C LEU A 278 -24.44 -0.42 16.58
N ALA A 279 -24.68 0.49 15.63
CA ALA A 279 -23.68 1.46 15.22
C ALA A 279 -24.20 2.88 15.42
N ILE A 280 -23.51 3.68 16.24
CA ILE A 280 -23.83 5.09 16.50
C ILE A 280 -22.57 5.96 16.46
N PHE A 281 -21.58 5.54 15.68
CA PHE A 281 -20.33 6.26 15.49
C PHE A 281 -20.54 7.62 14.81
N GLY A 282 -19.60 8.57 14.91
CA GLY A 282 -19.69 9.84 14.18
C GLY A 282 -20.81 10.75 14.70
N ASN A 283 -21.00 10.79 16.01
CA ASN A 283 -22.01 11.61 16.68
C ASN A 283 -21.34 12.52 17.72
N ASN A 284 -22.12 13.16 18.59
CA ASN A 284 -21.64 14.05 19.64
C ASN A 284 -21.84 13.46 21.04
N LEU A 285 -21.86 12.13 21.18
CA LEU A 285 -22.11 11.46 22.45
C LEU A 285 -20.98 11.73 23.45
N VAL A 286 -21.32 12.24 24.63
CA VAL A 286 -20.36 12.51 25.72
C VAL A 286 -20.34 11.39 26.76
N ILE A 287 -21.44 10.66 26.91
CA ILE A 287 -21.60 9.61 27.91
C ILE A 287 -22.27 8.40 27.25
N ILE A 288 -21.73 7.21 27.49
CA ILE A 288 -22.37 5.94 27.14
C ILE A 288 -23.11 5.42 28.40
N PRO A 289 -24.42 5.18 28.32
CA PRO A 289 -25.25 4.95 29.51
C PRO A 289 -25.14 3.52 30.07
N GLU A 290 -25.36 3.36 31.38
CA GLU A 290 -25.29 2.07 32.08
C GLU A 290 -26.33 1.03 31.64
N TRP A 291 -27.41 1.44 31.00
CA TRP A 291 -28.38 0.47 30.47
C TRP A 291 -27.88 -0.24 29.22
N ILE A 292 -26.75 0.16 28.62
CA ILE A 292 -26.21 -0.50 27.42
C ILE A 292 -25.98 -1.99 27.65
N GLY A 293 -25.59 -2.39 28.88
CA GLY A 293 -25.42 -3.79 29.28
C GLY A 293 -26.70 -4.63 29.26
N GLU A 294 -27.88 -4.02 29.15
CA GLU A 294 -29.15 -4.74 29.03
C GLU A 294 -29.33 -5.37 27.63
N LEU A 295 -28.57 -4.93 26.62
CA LEU A 295 -28.61 -5.46 25.25
C LEU A 295 -27.79 -6.76 25.13
N LYS A 296 -28.15 -7.79 25.89
CA LYS A 296 -27.33 -9.00 26.10
C LYS A 296 -27.04 -9.83 24.84
N VAL A 297 -27.82 -9.66 23.78
CA VAL A 297 -27.62 -10.38 22.50
C VAL A 297 -26.74 -9.62 21.51
N LEU A 298 -26.23 -8.44 21.89
CA LEU A 298 -25.40 -7.61 21.04
C LEU A 298 -24.10 -8.33 20.67
N ASN A 299 -23.84 -8.38 19.37
CA ASN A 299 -22.69 -9.01 18.73
C ASN A 299 -21.67 -7.94 18.28
N LEU A 300 -22.17 -6.83 17.74
CA LEU A 300 -21.37 -5.70 17.27
C LEU A 300 -21.81 -4.40 17.94
N LEU A 301 -20.84 -3.70 18.52
CA LEU A 301 -21.02 -2.36 19.07
C LEU A 301 -19.99 -1.40 18.46
N SER A 302 -20.48 -0.41 17.73
CA SER A 302 -19.66 0.64 17.12
C SER A 302 -20.00 2.01 17.68
N LEU A 303 -19.06 2.59 18.42
CA LEU A 303 -19.21 3.87 19.12
C LEU A 303 -18.21 4.93 18.67
N GLY A 304 -17.26 4.62 17.77
CA GLY A 304 -16.17 5.53 17.44
C GLY A 304 -16.58 6.92 16.94
N ASN A 305 -15.65 7.86 16.82
CA ASN A 305 -15.88 9.24 16.39
C ASN A 305 -17.00 9.92 17.22
N ASN A 306 -16.86 9.88 18.54
CA ASN A 306 -17.76 10.53 19.49
C ASN A 306 -16.91 11.31 20.51
N LYS A 307 -17.54 11.89 21.54
CA LYS A 307 -16.90 12.77 22.54
C LYS A 307 -16.84 12.17 23.94
N PHE A 308 -17.16 10.89 24.10
CA PHE A 308 -17.04 10.21 25.38
C PHE A 308 -15.58 9.89 25.65
N THR A 309 -15.19 9.84 26.92
CA THR A 309 -13.82 9.51 27.34
C THR A 309 -13.74 8.23 28.15
N ASP A 310 -14.88 7.62 28.48
CA ASP A 310 -14.96 6.38 29.26
C ASP A 310 -16.19 5.54 28.85
N LEU A 311 -16.17 4.25 29.21
CA LEU A 311 -17.27 3.31 29.00
C LEU A 311 -17.89 2.86 30.34
N PRO A 312 -19.21 2.61 30.39
CA PRO A 312 -19.91 2.22 31.61
C PRO A 312 -19.52 0.83 32.10
N SER A 313 -19.71 0.60 33.40
CA SER A 313 -19.36 -0.68 34.05
C SER A 313 -20.21 -1.85 33.54
N SER A 314 -21.48 -1.60 33.23
CA SER A 314 -22.42 -2.52 32.59
C SER A 314 -21.99 -3.04 31.22
N LEU A 315 -20.98 -2.48 30.56
CA LEU A 315 -20.45 -3.04 29.32
C LEU A 315 -20.02 -4.51 29.51
N SER A 316 -19.60 -4.87 30.73
CA SER A 316 -19.28 -6.25 31.13
C SER A 316 -20.44 -7.25 30.99
N GLU A 317 -21.69 -6.79 30.89
CA GLU A 317 -22.86 -7.66 30.72
C GLU A 317 -23.05 -8.15 29.27
N LEU A 318 -22.34 -7.57 28.29
CA LEU A 318 -22.48 -7.86 26.86
C LEU A 318 -21.73 -9.14 26.43
N GLN A 319 -22.08 -10.27 27.04
CA GLN A 319 -21.33 -11.53 26.90
C GLN A 319 -21.30 -12.12 25.47
N ASN A 320 -22.19 -11.68 24.57
CA ASN A 320 -22.21 -12.12 23.16
C ASN A 320 -21.39 -11.23 22.22
N LEU A 321 -20.78 -10.16 22.73
CA LEU A 321 -20.07 -9.18 21.92
C LEU A 321 -18.83 -9.82 21.28
N ASN A 322 -18.78 -9.84 19.95
CA ASN A 322 -17.61 -10.30 19.20
C ASN A 322 -16.77 -9.12 18.68
N VAL A 323 -17.40 -7.97 18.40
CA VAL A 323 -16.75 -6.82 17.76
C VAL A 323 -17.04 -5.54 18.54
N LEU A 324 -15.98 -4.85 18.96
CA LEU A 324 -16.04 -3.56 19.62
C LEU A 324 -15.19 -2.52 18.87
N ILE A 325 -15.82 -1.43 18.44
CA ILE A 325 -15.18 -0.35 17.67
C ILE A 325 -15.32 0.97 18.43
N LEU A 326 -14.18 1.55 18.80
CA LEU A 326 -14.01 2.76 19.62
C LEU A 326 -12.98 3.73 19.01
N ASP A 327 -12.88 3.76 17.69
CA ASP A 327 -11.97 4.68 16.99
C ASP A 327 -12.28 6.13 17.38
N ASN A 328 -11.27 7.00 17.42
CA ASN A 328 -11.43 8.44 17.65
C ASN A 328 -12.36 8.76 18.82
N SER A 329 -12.09 8.12 19.96
CA SER A 329 -12.90 8.23 21.18
C SER A 329 -12.10 8.75 22.38
N HIS A 330 -10.85 9.22 22.18
CA HIS A 330 -10.00 9.87 23.22
C HIS A 330 -10.02 9.19 24.61
N ILE A 331 -10.16 7.86 24.67
CA ILE A 331 -10.37 7.14 25.95
C ILE A 331 -9.10 7.04 26.79
N GLY A 332 -7.92 7.22 26.18
CA GLY A 332 -6.61 7.18 26.84
C GLY A 332 -6.16 5.81 27.37
N LYS A 333 -7.09 4.95 27.81
CA LYS A 333 -6.88 3.58 28.31
C LYS A 333 -8.06 2.68 27.94
N LEU A 334 -7.79 1.38 27.79
CA LEU A 334 -8.86 0.39 27.63
C LEU A 334 -9.61 0.18 28.95
N PRO A 335 -10.94 0.32 28.99
CA PRO A 335 -11.71 0.23 30.23
C PRO A 335 -11.82 -1.22 30.73
N ALA A 336 -11.70 -1.38 32.04
CA ALA A 336 -11.68 -2.69 32.72
C ALA A 336 -12.90 -3.61 32.46
N PRO A 337 -14.14 -3.11 32.26
CA PRO A 337 -15.29 -3.96 31.93
C PRO A 337 -15.08 -4.88 30.72
N ILE A 338 -14.26 -4.46 29.73
CA ILE A 338 -13.94 -5.25 28.53
C ILE A 338 -13.29 -6.59 28.88
N ARG A 339 -12.54 -6.68 29.99
CA ARG A 339 -11.86 -7.91 30.45
C ARG A 339 -12.78 -9.12 30.55
N THR A 340 -14.04 -8.90 30.85
CA THR A 340 -15.04 -9.97 31.07
C THR A 340 -15.65 -10.51 29.78
N LEU A 341 -15.43 -9.85 28.64
CA LEU A 341 -16.08 -10.15 27.37
C LEU A 341 -15.33 -11.25 26.59
N LYS A 342 -15.44 -12.49 27.07
CA LYS A 342 -14.61 -13.63 26.58
C LYS A 342 -14.87 -14.04 25.13
N ASN A 343 -15.98 -13.60 24.53
CA ASN A 343 -16.30 -13.84 23.12
C ASN A 343 -15.74 -12.79 22.17
N LEU A 344 -15.09 -11.73 22.67
CA LEU A 344 -14.50 -10.71 21.82
C LEU A 344 -13.44 -11.32 20.88
N LYS A 345 -13.65 -11.08 19.58
CA LYS A 345 -12.74 -11.48 18.50
C LYS A 345 -12.00 -10.29 17.92
N GLN A 346 -12.60 -9.10 18.00
CA GLN A 346 -12.04 -7.87 17.47
C GLN A 346 -12.23 -6.70 18.41
N ILE A 347 -11.12 -6.00 18.66
CA ILE A 347 -11.09 -4.71 19.34
C ILE A 347 -10.41 -3.71 18.40
N GLN A 348 -11.08 -2.58 18.18
CA GLN A 348 -10.59 -1.52 17.32
C GLN A 348 -10.65 -0.19 18.05
N VAL A 349 -9.47 0.41 18.27
CA VAL A 349 -9.26 1.64 19.04
C VAL A 349 -8.15 2.44 18.37
N LYS A 350 -8.42 2.98 17.18
CA LYS A 350 -7.49 3.85 16.45
C LYS A 350 -7.69 5.31 16.86
N GLU A 351 -6.65 6.14 16.80
CA GLU A 351 -6.76 7.60 17.02
C GLU A 351 -7.42 7.97 18.37
N SER A 352 -7.09 7.26 19.46
CA SER A 352 -7.79 7.37 20.75
C SER A 352 -6.87 7.69 21.95
N ASP A 353 -5.70 8.26 21.67
CA ASP A 353 -4.68 8.69 22.64
C ASP A 353 -4.24 7.58 23.62
N LEU A 354 -4.31 6.32 23.19
CA LEU A 354 -4.03 5.18 24.05
C LEU A 354 -2.54 5.15 24.45
N GLN A 355 -2.25 5.25 25.74
CA GLN A 355 -0.87 5.31 26.24
C GLN A 355 -0.27 3.95 26.61
N SER A 356 -1.12 2.98 26.97
CA SER A 356 -0.70 1.63 27.35
C SER A 356 -1.84 0.64 27.20
N LEU A 357 -1.48 -0.64 27.06
CA LEU A 357 -2.43 -1.75 27.13
C LEU A 357 -2.35 -2.44 28.49
N PRO A 358 -3.49 -2.93 29.02
CA PRO A 358 -3.52 -3.66 30.28
C PRO A 358 -3.12 -5.13 30.11
N ASP A 359 -2.45 -5.70 31.12
CA ASP A 359 -2.05 -7.11 31.14
C ASP A 359 -3.22 -8.09 31.05
N TRP A 360 -4.41 -7.72 31.53
CA TRP A 360 -5.57 -8.61 31.49
C TRP A 360 -6.09 -8.88 30.08
N LEU A 361 -5.58 -8.19 29.06
CA LEU A 361 -5.97 -8.41 27.66
C LEU A 361 -5.69 -9.86 27.21
N ILE A 362 -4.71 -10.52 27.84
CA ILE A 362 -4.40 -11.95 27.62
C ILE A 362 -5.58 -12.87 27.92
N GLU A 363 -6.51 -12.45 28.77
CA GLU A 363 -7.65 -13.26 29.14
C GLU A 363 -8.76 -13.28 28.07
N LEU A 364 -8.62 -12.48 27.01
CA LEU A 364 -9.51 -12.48 25.85
C LEU A 364 -8.98 -13.51 24.83
N THR A 365 -9.06 -14.79 25.18
CA THR A 365 -8.43 -15.89 24.41
C THR A 365 -9.01 -16.09 23.00
N GLN A 366 -10.17 -15.49 22.71
CA GLN A 366 -10.79 -15.51 21.38
C GLN A 366 -10.40 -14.32 20.50
N LEU A 367 -9.59 -13.38 21.03
CA LEU A 367 -9.17 -12.17 20.32
C LEU A 367 -8.28 -12.55 19.14
N ARG A 368 -8.72 -12.19 17.93
CA ARG A 368 -8.01 -12.43 16.66
C ARG A 368 -7.47 -11.14 16.06
N ASN A 369 -8.19 -10.03 16.24
CA ASN A 369 -7.87 -8.77 15.61
C ASN A 369 -7.78 -7.64 16.65
N LEU A 370 -6.63 -6.97 16.69
CA LEU A 370 -6.38 -5.84 17.57
C LEU A 370 -5.83 -4.66 16.74
N PHE A 371 -6.67 -3.63 16.59
CA PHE A 371 -6.33 -2.45 15.79
C PHE A 371 -6.08 -1.24 16.70
N LEU A 372 -4.84 -0.77 16.76
CA LEU A 372 -4.34 0.25 17.69
C LEU A 372 -3.53 1.34 17.01
N ALA A 373 -3.71 1.55 15.70
CA ALA A 373 -3.00 2.57 14.95
C ALA A 373 -3.22 3.98 15.51
N LYS A 374 -2.23 4.86 15.36
CA LYS A 374 -2.28 6.29 15.71
C LYS A 374 -2.66 6.52 17.17
N ASN A 375 -1.92 5.90 18.08
CA ASN A 375 -2.04 6.12 19.52
C ASN A 375 -0.69 6.58 20.09
N CYS A 376 -0.56 6.58 21.41
CA CYS A 376 0.65 7.00 22.12
C CYS A 376 1.36 5.81 22.78
N LEU A 377 1.27 4.61 22.19
CA LEU A 377 1.91 3.42 22.75
C LEU A 377 3.42 3.49 22.53
N THR A 378 4.19 3.41 23.61
CA THR A 378 5.66 3.29 23.56
C THR A 378 6.15 1.85 23.73
N ASP A 379 5.33 1.00 24.33
CA ASP A 379 5.63 -0.41 24.59
C ASP A 379 4.32 -1.21 24.74
N LEU A 380 4.45 -2.54 24.74
CA LEU A 380 3.33 -3.45 24.96
C LEU A 380 3.60 -4.34 26.18
N PRO A 381 2.54 -4.74 26.92
CA PRO A 381 2.70 -5.67 28.02
C PRO A 381 3.25 -7.01 27.52
N ALA A 382 4.30 -7.52 28.17
CA ALA A 382 4.96 -8.78 27.78
C ALA A 382 3.98 -9.97 27.81
N SER A 383 2.98 -9.91 28.68
CA SER A 383 1.89 -10.88 28.79
C SER A 383 1.14 -11.08 27.45
N LEU A 384 1.02 -10.03 26.62
CA LEU A 384 0.36 -10.09 25.32
C LEU A 384 0.95 -11.14 24.37
N GLY A 385 2.23 -11.49 24.55
CA GLY A 385 2.89 -12.57 23.80
C GLY A 385 2.19 -13.93 23.95
N GLN A 386 1.35 -14.13 24.96
CA GLN A 386 0.59 -15.38 25.17
C GLN A 386 -0.67 -15.51 24.31
N LEU A 387 -1.09 -14.45 23.60
CA LEU A 387 -2.25 -14.48 22.70
C LEU A 387 -1.92 -15.20 21.37
N SER A 388 -1.81 -16.52 21.42
CA SER A 388 -1.44 -17.36 20.27
C SER A 388 -2.43 -17.35 19.10
N HIS A 389 -3.66 -16.89 19.31
CA HIS A 389 -4.71 -16.80 18.29
C HIS A 389 -4.82 -15.39 17.68
N LEU A 390 -3.96 -14.45 18.08
CA LEU A 390 -3.95 -13.10 17.51
C LEU A 390 -3.42 -13.17 16.08
N GLU A 391 -4.33 -13.02 15.13
CA GLU A 391 -4.06 -13.07 13.69
C GLU A 391 -3.55 -11.71 13.19
N THR A 392 -4.12 -10.61 13.70
CA THR A 392 -3.82 -9.26 13.21
C THR A 392 -3.59 -8.31 14.36
N LEU A 393 -2.43 -7.65 14.36
CA LEU A 393 -2.07 -6.56 15.25
C LEU A 393 -1.61 -5.38 14.40
N ILE A 394 -2.30 -4.24 14.49
CA ILE A 394 -1.94 -3.00 13.78
C ILE A 394 -1.51 -1.95 14.81
N LEU A 395 -0.27 -1.48 14.68
CA LEU A 395 0.38 -0.52 15.59
C LEU A 395 0.90 0.73 14.87
N ASP A 396 0.57 0.93 13.59
CA ASP A 396 1.08 2.04 12.78
C ASP A 396 0.92 3.38 13.50
N ASP A 397 1.86 4.31 13.29
CA ASP A 397 1.85 5.65 13.87
C ASP A 397 1.77 5.68 15.42
N ASN A 398 2.42 4.73 16.09
CA ASN A 398 2.70 4.78 17.54
C ASN A 398 4.18 5.05 17.78
N PRO A 399 4.56 5.79 18.86
CA PRO A 399 5.95 6.04 19.23
C PRO A 399 6.59 4.81 19.91
N LEU A 400 6.53 3.65 19.27
CA LEU A 400 7.04 2.38 19.81
C LEU A 400 8.56 2.47 20.08
N ASN A 401 9.02 1.81 21.14
CA ASN A 401 10.45 1.65 21.38
C ASN A 401 11.12 0.89 20.21
N PRO A 402 12.42 1.13 19.94
CA PRO A 402 13.08 0.63 18.74
C PRO A 402 13.00 -0.90 18.57
N ASP A 403 13.20 -1.65 19.64
CA ASP A 403 13.17 -3.12 19.61
C ASP A 403 11.79 -3.66 19.22
N LEU A 404 10.73 -3.07 19.79
CA LEU A 404 9.35 -3.42 19.45
C LEU A 404 8.96 -2.96 18.03
N ALA A 405 9.38 -1.77 17.62
CA ALA A 405 9.17 -1.26 16.26
C ALA A 405 9.82 -2.19 15.23
N ALA A 406 11.07 -2.60 15.45
CA ALA A 406 11.79 -3.56 14.61
C ALA A 406 11.09 -4.94 14.58
N ALA A 407 10.54 -5.41 15.71
CA ALA A 407 9.73 -6.62 15.73
C ALA A 407 8.44 -6.47 14.90
N TYR A 408 7.78 -5.32 14.97
CA TYR A 408 6.56 -5.01 14.22
C TYR A 408 6.79 -4.96 12.70
N GLU A 409 7.89 -4.35 12.25
CA GLU A 409 8.30 -4.36 10.84
C GLU A 409 8.38 -5.80 10.28
N GLN A 410 8.85 -6.75 11.10
CA GLN A 410 8.91 -8.15 10.70
C GLN A 410 7.53 -8.78 10.53
N SER A 411 6.71 -8.85 11.59
CA SER A 411 5.33 -9.38 11.55
C SER A 411 4.62 -9.28 12.91
N THR A 412 3.30 -9.51 12.93
CA THR A 412 2.55 -9.71 14.18
C THR A 412 3.13 -10.87 15.02
N GLN A 413 3.56 -11.96 14.38
CA GLN A 413 4.15 -13.11 15.09
C GLN A 413 5.51 -12.76 15.71
N ALA A 414 6.32 -11.97 15.01
CA ALA A 414 7.58 -11.47 15.55
C ALA A 414 7.37 -10.60 16.80
N VAL A 415 6.34 -9.76 16.83
CA VAL A 415 5.96 -9.01 18.04
C VAL A 415 5.60 -9.96 19.18
N LEU A 416 4.77 -10.99 18.93
CA LEU A 416 4.39 -11.95 19.97
C LEU A 416 5.60 -12.71 20.52
N GLN A 417 6.51 -13.17 19.65
CA GLN A 417 7.75 -13.86 20.05
C GLN A 417 8.68 -12.95 20.86
N TYR A 418 8.83 -11.69 20.44
CA TYR A 418 9.58 -10.68 21.20
C TYR A 418 8.99 -10.49 22.61
N LEU A 419 7.67 -10.35 22.72
CA LEU A 419 6.98 -10.19 24.00
C LEU A 419 7.05 -11.46 24.86
N GLN A 420 7.03 -12.65 24.26
CA GLN A 420 7.25 -13.92 24.97
C GLN A 420 8.65 -13.97 25.58
N ALA A 421 9.69 -13.67 24.80
CA ALA A 421 11.07 -13.62 25.29
C ALA A 421 11.22 -12.59 26.43
N LYS A 422 10.54 -11.44 26.32
CA LYS A 422 10.50 -10.41 27.36
C LYS A 422 9.73 -10.85 28.61
N ALA A 423 8.71 -11.69 28.47
CA ALA A 423 7.91 -12.20 29.58
C ALA A 423 8.67 -13.23 30.44
N GLU A 424 9.65 -13.92 29.87
CA GLU A 424 10.53 -14.85 30.62
C GLU A 424 11.45 -14.09 31.58
N ASP A 425 12.18 -13.12 31.06
CA ASP A 425 13.11 -12.27 31.81
C ASP A 425 13.44 -11.01 30.99
N GLN A 426 13.53 -9.86 31.64
CA GLN A 426 13.76 -8.58 30.97
C GLN A 426 14.74 -7.69 31.74
N VAL A 427 15.48 -6.88 31.00
CA VAL A 427 16.45 -5.93 31.53
C VAL A 427 16.19 -4.54 30.97
N THR A 428 16.39 -3.52 31.81
CA THR A 428 16.29 -2.12 31.42
C THR A 428 17.62 -1.66 30.83
N LEU A 429 17.58 -1.04 29.64
CA LEU A 429 18.76 -0.51 28.97
C LEU A 429 18.87 1.00 29.07
N TYR A 430 20.10 1.45 29.31
CA TYR A 430 20.52 2.85 29.31
C TYR A 430 21.71 3.02 28.35
N GLU A 431 21.43 2.84 27.07
CA GLU A 431 22.43 2.91 26.00
C GLU A 431 21.97 3.80 24.84
N ALA A 432 22.91 4.54 24.25
CA ALA A 432 22.72 5.30 23.01
C ALA A 432 24.03 5.43 22.24
N LYS A 433 23.96 6.01 21.03
CA LYS A 433 25.15 6.41 20.26
C LYS A 433 25.58 7.82 20.64
N LEU A 434 26.88 8.10 20.61
CA LEU A 434 27.44 9.45 20.64
C LEU A 434 28.15 9.69 19.31
N ILE A 435 27.53 10.45 18.41
CA ILE A 435 27.99 10.60 17.03
C ILE A 435 28.76 11.91 16.87
N LEU A 436 30.02 11.83 16.46
CA LEU A 436 30.90 12.99 16.26
C LEU A 436 31.02 13.30 14.77
N VAL A 437 30.49 14.45 14.33
CA VAL A 437 30.56 14.90 12.93
C VAL A 437 31.27 16.25 12.81
N GLY A 438 31.83 16.52 11.63
CA GLY A 438 32.58 17.74 11.36
C GLY A 438 33.68 17.51 10.33
N GLU A 439 34.26 18.59 9.81
CA GLU A 439 35.30 18.53 8.78
C GLU A 439 36.56 17.75 9.19
N GLY A 440 37.41 17.49 8.21
CA GLY A 440 38.76 16.96 8.41
C GLY A 440 39.52 17.74 9.49
N GLU A 441 40.26 17.01 10.32
CA GLU A 441 41.19 17.58 11.30
C GLU A 441 40.57 18.44 12.42
N VAL A 442 39.24 18.59 12.53
CA VAL A 442 38.60 19.44 13.57
C VAL A 442 38.78 18.95 15.02
N GLY A 443 39.47 17.83 15.24
CA GLY A 443 39.80 17.31 16.57
C GLY A 443 38.82 16.28 17.14
N LYS A 444 38.01 15.63 16.29
CA LYS A 444 36.99 14.65 16.71
C LYS A 444 37.57 13.47 17.49
N SER A 445 38.58 12.82 16.93
CA SER A 445 39.28 11.69 17.55
C SER A 445 39.93 12.06 18.89
N CYS A 446 40.49 13.27 18.97
CA CYS A 446 41.07 13.80 20.21
C CYS A 446 40.00 14.07 21.28
N LEU A 447 38.84 14.62 20.88
CA LEU A 447 37.72 14.84 21.78
C LEU A 447 37.15 13.53 22.32
N LEU A 448 36.98 12.51 21.46
CA LEU A 448 36.50 11.21 21.90
C LEU A 448 37.45 10.56 22.91
N GLY A 449 38.76 10.64 22.67
CA GLY A 449 39.77 10.17 23.64
C GLY A 449 39.70 10.94 24.97
N ALA A 450 39.55 12.26 24.92
CA ALA A 450 39.39 13.08 26.12
C ALA A 450 38.12 12.75 26.92
N LEU A 451 36.98 12.50 26.25
CA LEU A 451 35.74 12.08 26.90
C LEU A 451 35.89 10.73 27.62
N ARG A 452 36.75 9.85 27.11
CA ARG A 452 37.08 8.55 27.69
C ARG A 452 38.18 8.58 28.74
N GLU A 453 38.84 9.73 28.89
CA GLU A 453 40.01 9.89 29.77
C GLU A 453 41.21 9.04 29.32
N ASP A 454 41.31 8.79 28.00
CA ASP A 454 42.48 8.16 27.37
C ASP A 454 43.72 9.09 27.46
N GLU A 455 44.93 8.53 27.37
CA GLU A 455 46.17 9.33 27.33
C GLU A 455 46.26 10.21 26.06
N TRP A 456 46.82 11.42 26.19
CA TRP A 456 47.01 12.34 25.06
C TRP A 456 48.06 11.83 24.07
N VAL A 457 47.71 11.83 22.78
CA VAL A 457 48.61 11.44 21.68
C VAL A 457 48.86 12.65 20.77
N ASP A 458 50.11 13.11 20.68
CA ASP A 458 50.50 14.16 19.72
C ASP A 458 50.59 13.59 18.30
N GLY A 459 49.99 14.28 17.32
CA GLY A 459 50.05 13.88 15.91
C GLY A 459 49.22 12.65 15.55
N ARG A 460 48.05 12.47 16.18
CA ARG A 460 47.13 11.35 15.89
C ARG A 460 46.82 11.26 14.37
N PRO A 461 46.94 10.06 13.75
CA PRO A 461 46.66 9.90 12.32
C PRO A 461 45.19 10.20 11.99
N THR A 462 44.93 10.50 10.73
CA THR A 462 43.57 10.73 10.23
C THR A 462 42.76 9.45 10.25
N THR A 463 41.58 9.49 10.85
CA THR A 463 40.63 8.36 10.82
C THR A 463 40.13 8.14 9.39
N HIS A 464 40.36 6.94 8.84
CA HIS A 464 39.75 6.45 7.60
C HIS A 464 38.49 5.64 7.96
N GLY A 465 37.35 5.95 7.34
CA GLY A 465 36.08 5.30 7.67
C GLY A 465 35.48 5.79 9.00
N ILE A 466 35.35 4.88 9.97
CA ILE A 466 34.67 5.08 11.28
C ILE A 466 35.48 4.38 12.38
N GLU A 467 35.58 4.97 13.57
CA GLU A 467 36.07 4.31 14.79
C GLU A 467 34.97 4.34 15.87
N ILE A 468 34.69 3.19 16.52
CA ILE A 468 33.65 3.08 17.57
C ILE A 468 34.30 2.77 18.91
N LYS A 469 34.02 3.59 19.92
CA LYS A 469 34.58 3.50 21.27
C LYS A 469 33.57 3.90 22.33
N PRO A 470 33.29 3.05 23.34
CA PRO A 470 32.31 3.39 24.38
C PRO A 470 32.81 4.53 25.28
N VAL A 471 31.85 5.32 25.77
CA VAL A 471 31.98 6.42 26.73
C VAL A 471 30.90 6.21 27.78
N VAL A 472 31.27 6.10 29.06
CA VAL A 472 30.30 6.00 30.15
C VAL A 472 30.09 7.38 30.75
N VAL A 473 28.83 7.77 30.91
CA VAL A 473 28.44 9.02 31.56
C VAL A 473 27.40 8.74 32.63
N THR A 474 27.38 9.56 33.69
CA THR A 474 26.39 9.46 34.76
C THR A 474 25.56 10.74 34.75
N ASP A 475 24.25 10.60 34.63
CA ASP A 475 23.36 11.75 34.73
C ASP A 475 23.32 12.28 36.18
N PRO A 476 23.61 13.57 36.42
CA PRO A 476 23.61 14.15 37.76
C PRO A 476 22.25 14.06 38.48
N GLY A 477 21.15 13.93 37.74
CA GLY A 477 19.79 13.90 38.26
C GLY A 477 19.26 12.51 38.64
N SER A 478 19.67 11.45 37.93
CA SER A 478 19.10 10.10 38.07
C SER A 478 20.06 9.06 38.65
N VAL A 479 21.35 9.36 38.81
CA VAL A 479 22.41 8.43 39.30
C VAL A 479 22.59 7.19 38.41
N VAL A 480 21.88 7.10 37.28
CA VAL A 480 21.98 5.98 36.34
C VAL A 480 23.20 6.18 35.44
N GLU A 481 24.02 5.13 35.31
CA GLU A 481 25.10 5.08 34.33
C GLU A 481 24.53 4.80 32.94
N ILE A 482 24.88 5.67 31.98
CA ILE A 482 24.49 5.57 30.59
C ILE A 482 25.74 5.22 29.77
N THR A 483 25.63 4.16 28.97
CA THR A 483 26.69 3.76 28.04
C THR A 483 26.45 4.39 26.68
N LEU A 484 27.37 5.26 26.25
CA LEU A 484 27.33 5.90 24.94
C LEU A 484 28.39 5.29 24.03
N ASN A 485 27.96 4.60 22.97
CA ASN A 485 28.88 4.12 21.94
C ASN A 485 29.33 5.31 21.09
N GLY A 486 30.57 5.77 21.25
CA GLY A 486 31.12 6.94 20.55
C GLY A 486 31.58 6.60 19.14
N TRP A 487 30.98 7.23 18.13
CA TRP A 487 31.31 7.06 16.71
C TRP A 487 32.13 8.26 16.22
N ASP A 488 33.40 8.02 15.89
CA ASP A 488 34.30 8.99 15.26
C ASP A 488 34.35 8.79 13.74
N PHE A 489 33.78 9.75 13.01
CA PHE A 489 33.69 9.69 11.55
C PHE A 489 34.90 10.38 10.88
N GLY A 490 35.53 9.74 9.88
CA GLY A 490 36.61 10.34 9.10
C GLY A 490 36.20 11.65 8.40
N GLY A 491 36.90 12.77 8.64
CA GLY A 491 36.45 14.08 8.13
C GLY A 491 36.61 14.34 6.62
N GLN A 492 36.86 13.33 5.81
CA GLN A 492 37.10 13.49 4.37
C GLN A 492 35.76 13.61 3.60
N ARG A 493 35.71 14.51 2.62
CA ARG A 493 34.47 14.80 1.87
C ARG A 493 33.88 13.59 1.16
N VAL A 494 34.72 12.68 0.68
CA VAL A 494 34.28 11.48 -0.05
C VAL A 494 33.47 10.52 0.84
N TYR A 495 33.60 10.60 2.17
CA TYR A 495 32.85 9.71 3.06
C TYR A 495 31.53 10.29 3.56
N ARG A 496 31.26 11.61 3.41
CA ARG A 496 30.05 12.22 3.97
C ARG A 496 28.76 11.50 3.56
N PRO A 497 28.57 11.08 2.29
CA PRO A 497 27.36 10.35 1.92
C PRO A 497 27.29 8.95 2.55
N THR A 498 28.43 8.26 2.67
CA THR A 498 28.51 6.94 3.32
C THR A 498 28.31 7.02 4.83
N HIS A 499 28.72 8.10 5.48
CA HIS A 499 28.56 8.33 6.92
C HIS A 499 27.11 8.50 7.34
N GLN A 500 26.28 9.11 6.49
CA GLN A 500 24.84 9.26 6.72
C GLN A 500 24.12 7.92 6.87
N LEU A 501 24.69 6.82 6.34
CA LEU A 501 24.15 5.46 6.51
C LEU A 501 24.14 5.02 7.99
N PHE A 502 24.96 5.62 8.84
CA PHE A 502 25.15 5.23 10.23
C PHE A 502 24.52 6.20 11.24
N PHE A 503 23.91 7.29 10.76
CA PHE A 503 23.08 8.14 11.61
C PHE A 503 21.79 7.38 11.91
N SER A 504 21.58 7.07 13.20
CA SER A 504 20.35 6.44 13.67
C SER A 504 20.07 6.84 15.12
N ALA A 505 18.80 6.90 15.52
CA ALA A 505 18.41 6.94 16.92
C ALA A 505 18.59 5.56 17.62
N PRO A 506 18.67 5.51 18.96
CA PRO A 506 18.85 6.63 19.89
C PRO A 506 20.30 7.16 19.87
N ALA A 507 20.47 8.48 19.71
CA ALA A 507 21.80 9.10 19.61
C ALA A 507 21.88 10.54 20.11
N VAL A 508 23.04 10.91 20.65
CA VAL A 508 23.47 12.28 20.92
C VAL A 508 24.47 12.70 19.84
N TYR A 509 24.22 13.82 19.17
CA TYR A 509 25.07 14.30 18.08
C TYR A 509 25.95 15.45 18.53
N LEU A 510 27.25 15.38 18.21
CA LEU A 510 28.22 16.46 18.39
C LEU A 510 28.63 17.01 17.02
N VAL A 511 28.28 18.26 16.73
CA VAL A 511 28.76 18.97 15.54
C VAL A 511 30.01 19.75 15.92
N ILE A 512 31.16 19.26 15.46
CA ILE A 512 32.48 19.68 15.90
C ILE A 512 33.13 20.58 14.84
N TRP A 513 33.65 21.72 15.27
CA TRP A 513 34.28 22.68 14.38
C TRP A 513 35.46 23.43 15.03
N LYS A 514 36.31 24.02 14.19
CA LYS A 514 37.46 24.83 14.60
C LYS A 514 37.15 26.33 14.52
N PRO A 515 37.27 27.09 15.63
CA PRO A 515 37.10 28.54 15.64
C PRO A 515 37.94 29.33 14.64
N ARG A 516 39.15 28.83 14.31
CA ARG A 516 40.08 29.50 13.40
C ARG A 516 39.55 29.60 11.97
N GLU A 517 38.90 28.54 11.49
CA GLU A 517 38.32 28.42 10.15
C GLU A 517 36.96 29.16 10.06
N GLY A 518 36.25 29.27 11.18
CA GLY A 518 34.95 29.90 11.25
C GLY A 518 33.81 28.93 10.93
N PRO A 519 32.57 29.21 11.40
CA PRO A 519 31.47 28.26 11.34
C PRO A 519 30.99 27.93 9.92
N GLN A 520 31.13 28.87 8.97
CA GLN A 520 30.80 28.65 7.56
C GLN A 520 31.80 27.71 6.88
N GLN A 521 33.10 27.87 7.14
CA GLN A 521 34.12 26.97 6.59
C GLN A 521 34.08 25.59 7.25
N GLY A 522 33.62 25.51 8.51
CA GLY A 522 33.36 24.27 9.22
C GLY A 522 32.04 23.57 8.85
N PHE A 523 31.23 24.14 7.95
CA PHE A 523 29.96 23.58 7.49
C PHE A 523 28.97 23.22 8.62
N VAL A 524 28.95 24.02 9.70
CA VAL A 524 28.17 23.68 10.92
C VAL A 524 26.68 23.55 10.61
N LYS A 525 26.10 24.48 9.84
CA LYS A 525 24.67 24.46 9.50
C LYS A 525 24.32 23.29 8.59
N GLU A 526 25.20 22.97 7.65
CA GLU A 526 25.05 21.86 6.73
C GLU A 526 25.10 20.52 7.47
N TRP A 527 25.99 20.37 8.46
CA TRP A 527 26.03 19.19 9.31
C TRP A 527 24.76 19.04 10.15
N ILE A 528 24.25 20.13 10.76
CA ILE A 528 22.99 20.10 11.50
C ILE A 528 21.82 19.74 10.56
N ALA A 529 21.79 20.29 9.36
CA ALA A 529 20.78 19.96 8.35
C ALA A 529 20.85 18.48 7.95
N LEU A 530 22.05 17.93 7.69
CA LEU A 530 22.23 16.52 7.36
C LEU A 530 21.75 15.59 8.48
N ILE A 531 22.08 15.92 9.74
CA ILE A 531 21.61 15.17 10.91
C ILE A 531 20.08 15.24 10.98
N LYS A 532 19.49 16.43 10.97
CA LYS A 532 18.05 16.63 11.12
C LYS A 532 17.24 16.00 9.98
N ASN A 533 17.78 15.99 8.76
CA ASN A 533 17.14 15.37 7.60
C ASN A 533 17.13 13.84 7.72
N ARG A 534 18.10 13.26 8.43
CA ARG A 534 18.19 11.81 8.64
C ARG A 534 17.46 11.35 9.89
N GLU A 535 17.52 12.15 10.95
CA GLU A 535 16.93 11.91 12.27
C GLU A 535 16.20 13.19 12.73
N PRO A 536 14.89 13.33 12.46
CA PRO A 536 14.13 14.55 12.74
C PRO A 536 14.14 14.96 14.22
N GLU A 537 14.16 13.97 15.12
CA GLU A 537 14.17 14.14 16.58
C GLU A 537 15.59 14.24 17.18
N ALA A 538 16.63 14.32 16.32
CA ALA A 538 18.01 14.35 16.76
C ALA A 538 18.30 15.51 17.72
N LYS A 539 19.06 15.20 18.77
CA LYS A 539 19.56 16.16 19.75
C LYS A 539 21.03 16.48 19.46
N VAL A 540 21.32 17.74 19.14
CA VAL A 540 22.63 18.22 18.67
C VAL A 540 23.25 19.19 19.66
N LEU A 541 24.52 18.95 20.01
CA LEU A 541 25.38 19.87 20.75
C LEU A 541 26.46 20.38 19.78
N VAL A 542 26.62 21.70 19.69
CA VAL A 542 27.62 22.31 18.81
C VAL A 542 28.90 22.56 19.60
N VAL A 543 30.01 21.95 19.19
CA VAL A 543 31.26 21.94 19.96
C VAL A 543 32.38 22.61 19.17
N ALA A 544 32.85 23.75 19.68
CA ALA A 544 34.06 24.40 19.22
C ALA A 544 35.28 23.80 19.95
N THR A 545 36.20 23.18 19.20
CA THR A 545 37.44 22.60 19.76
C THR A 545 38.59 23.61 19.73
N HIS A 546 39.76 23.19 20.22
CA HIS A 546 40.99 23.99 20.22
C HIS A 546 40.85 25.29 21.02
N GLY A 547 40.15 25.26 22.16
CA GLY A 547 39.78 26.45 22.94
C GLY A 547 40.75 26.96 23.98
N GLY A 548 42.02 26.54 23.96
CA GLY A 548 43.01 26.93 24.96
C GLY A 548 43.27 28.45 25.09
N PRO A 549 43.95 28.92 26.16
CA PRO A 549 44.07 30.34 26.53
C PRO A 549 44.67 31.28 25.47
N ARG A 550 45.32 30.73 24.44
CA ARG A 550 45.97 31.47 23.33
C ARG A 550 45.29 31.26 21.97
N GLN A 551 44.11 30.65 21.95
CA GLN A 551 43.36 30.32 20.74
C GLN A 551 42.27 31.36 20.45
N ARG A 552 41.76 31.36 19.21
CA ARG A 552 40.67 32.24 18.79
C ARG A 552 39.37 31.82 19.48
N GLN A 553 38.67 32.77 20.10
CA GLN A 553 37.34 32.52 20.67
C GLN A 553 36.34 32.14 19.55
N PRO A 554 35.40 31.21 19.80
CA PRO A 554 34.38 30.85 18.84
C PRO A 554 33.41 32.01 18.64
N ASP A 555 33.29 32.46 17.40
CA ASP A 555 32.31 33.45 16.96
C ASP A 555 31.31 32.76 16.03
N ILE A 556 30.08 32.53 16.54
CA ILE A 556 29.00 31.86 15.82
C ILE A 556 27.67 32.50 16.22
N ASP A 557 26.83 32.81 15.23
CA ASP A 557 25.49 33.34 15.46
C ASP A 557 24.57 32.22 15.97
N ARG A 558 24.48 32.13 17.30
CA ARG A 558 23.67 31.11 17.98
C ARG A 558 22.18 31.31 17.70
N GLN A 559 21.72 32.56 17.62
CA GLN A 559 20.30 32.86 17.45
C GLN A 559 19.84 32.45 16.05
N GLU A 560 20.63 32.72 15.02
CA GLU A 560 20.32 32.30 13.65
C GLU A 560 20.19 30.77 13.54
N ILE A 561 21.10 30.02 14.17
CA ILE A 561 21.04 28.54 14.19
C ILE A 561 19.81 28.04 14.94
N LEU A 562 19.48 28.64 16.09
CA LEU A 562 18.29 28.26 16.86
C LEU A 562 16.99 28.60 16.13
N ASP A 563 16.92 29.74 15.45
CA ASP A 563 15.77 30.12 14.62
C ASP A 563 15.63 29.17 13.41
N GLN A 564 16.76 28.72 12.85
CA GLN A 564 16.77 27.82 11.72
C GLN A 564 16.49 26.35 12.10
N PHE A 565 16.92 25.84 13.24
CA PHE A 565 16.80 24.40 13.54
C PHE A 565 15.88 24.09 14.72
N GLY A 566 15.52 25.09 15.53
CA GLY A 566 14.72 24.94 16.74
C GLY A 566 15.55 24.52 17.95
N LYS A 567 15.06 24.88 19.14
CA LYS A 567 15.67 24.53 20.44
C LYS A 567 15.54 23.05 20.79
N ASP A 568 14.62 22.35 20.14
CA ASP A 568 14.44 20.91 20.34
C ASP A 568 15.49 20.08 19.59
N THR A 569 16.08 20.63 18.52
CA THR A 569 17.18 19.99 17.77
C THR A 569 18.53 20.45 18.29
N VAL A 570 18.79 21.77 18.33
CA VAL A 570 20.09 22.30 18.78
C VAL A 570 19.98 22.69 20.24
N ILE A 571 20.60 21.89 21.11
CA ILE A 571 20.42 21.97 22.56
C ILE A 571 21.31 23.05 23.18
N ASP A 572 22.62 23.03 22.88
CA ASP A 572 23.57 24.00 23.45
C ASP A 572 24.90 24.08 22.67
N PHE A 573 25.74 25.05 23.03
CA PHE A 573 27.03 25.37 22.39
C PHE A 573 28.18 25.33 23.41
N PHE A 574 29.21 24.55 23.12
CA PHE A 574 30.38 24.36 24.00
C PHE A 574 31.67 24.84 23.35
N HIS A 575 32.59 25.31 24.18
CA HIS A 575 33.94 25.66 23.78
C HIS A 575 34.94 24.90 24.65
N ILE A 576 35.71 24.00 24.02
CA ILE A 576 36.53 23.04 24.75
C ILE A 576 37.96 22.98 24.19
N ASP A 577 38.89 22.53 25.04
CA ASP A 577 40.22 22.11 24.60
C ASP A 577 40.43 20.64 24.97
N SER A 578 40.68 19.79 23.97
CA SER A 578 40.93 18.37 24.18
C SER A 578 42.36 18.08 24.66
N LYS A 579 43.27 19.06 24.56
CA LYS A 579 44.65 18.93 25.06
C LYS A 579 44.70 19.28 26.55
N PRO A 580 45.24 18.42 27.43
CA PRO A 580 45.41 18.74 28.83
C PRO A 580 46.31 19.96 29.02
N ASN A 581 45.94 20.85 29.93
CA ASN A 581 46.74 22.04 30.21
C ASN A 581 48.01 21.66 30.99
N GLN A 582 49.14 22.32 30.69
CA GLN A 582 50.46 21.98 31.25
C GLN A 582 50.52 22.07 32.79
N ASP A 583 49.63 22.85 33.40
CA ASP A 583 49.63 23.14 34.85
C ASP A 583 48.56 22.38 35.66
N THR A 584 47.51 21.83 35.03
CA THR A 584 46.33 21.33 35.77
C THR A 584 45.87 19.91 35.41
N THR A 585 46.52 19.20 34.48
CA THR A 585 46.08 17.86 33.96
C THR A 585 44.65 17.79 33.41
N HIS A 586 43.86 18.86 33.53
CA HIS A 586 42.46 18.95 33.12
C HIS A 586 42.30 19.68 31.79
N CYS A 587 41.35 19.20 30.99
CA CYS A 587 40.91 19.80 29.74
C CYS A 587 39.88 20.91 29.99
N THR A 588 40.05 22.09 29.39
CA THR A 588 39.12 23.21 29.58
C THR A 588 37.76 22.93 28.93
N GLY A 589 36.66 23.17 29.65
CA GLY A 589 35.27 23.02 29.15
C GLY A 589 34.78 21.56 29.00
N LEU A 590 35.64 20.56 29.19
CA LEU A 590 35.28 19.14 28.98
C LEU A 590 34.27 18.61 30.00
N ALA A 591 34.36 19.05 31.27
CA ALA A 591 33.43 18.61 32.32
C ALA A 591 31.98 19.09 32.06
N GLU A 592 31.82 20.35 31.66
CA GLU A 592 30.52 20.93 31.29
C GLU A 592 29.90 20.21 30.08
N LEU A 593 30.73 19.88 29.08
CA LEU A 593 30.29 19.09 27.92
C LEU A 593 29.88 17.66 28.31
N LYS A 594 30.63 16.97 29.18
CA LYS A 594 30.25 15.62 29.68
C LYS A 594 28.90 15.67 30.39
N GLU A 595 28.65 16.68 31.23
CA GLU A 595 27.37 16.85 31.93
C GLU A 595 26.21 17.11 30.96
N ALA A 596 26.43 17.94 29.94
CA ALA A 596 25.42 18.20 28.92
C ALA A 596 25.10 16.96 28.08
N ILE A 597 26.12 16.19 27.68
CA ILE A 597 25.95 14.91 26.99
C ILE A 597 25.11 13.95 27.86
N ALA A 598 25.40 13.83 29.15
CA ALA A 598 24.67 12.97 30.07
C ALA A 598 23.19 13.36 30.20
N ARG A 599 22.90 14.66 30.36
CA ARG A 599 21.53 15.17 30.43
C ARG A 599 20.74 14.93 29.15
N VAL A 600 21.35 15.19 27.99
CA VAL A 600 20.68 14.96 26.70
C VAL A 600 20.44 13.47 26.49
N ALA A 601 21.43 12.62 26.76
CA ALA A 601 21.28 11.17 26.67
C ALA A 601 20.14 10.68 27.56
N ALA A 602 20.06 11.11 28.83
CA ALA A 602 19.00 10.74 29.76
C ALA A 602 17.60 11.18 29.31
N SER A 603 17.51 12.24 28.50
CA SER A 603 16.23 12.76 27.99
C SER A 603 15.71 12.06 26.74
N LEU A 604 16.50 11.15 26.13
CA LEU A 604 16.08 10.41 24.95
C LEU A 604 14.91 9.47 25.29
N PRO A 605 13.82 9.43 24.49
CA PRO A 605 12.62 8.65 24.79
C PRO A 605 12.88 7.13 24.88
N GLU A 606 13.96 6.65 24.28
CA GLU A 606 14.36 5.24 24.26
C GLU A 606 15.20 4.83 25.49
N MET A 607 15.51 5.78 26.39
CA MET A 607 16.20 5.48 27.65
C MET A 607 15.28 4.76 28.63
N GLY A 608 15.83 3.76 29.32
CA GLY A 608 15.05 2.96 30.25
C GLY A 608 14.10 1.98 29.56
N ARG A 609 14.29 1.71 28.26
CA ARG A 609 13.50 0.70 27.55
C ARG A 609 13.81 -0.70 28.09
N SER A 610 12.78 -1.55 28.13
CA SER A 610 12.89 -2.93 28.60
C SER A 610 12.98 -3.91 27.43
N VAL A 611 14.00 -4.77 27.44
CA VAL A 611 14.28 -5.77 26.40
C VAL A 611 14.46 -7.16 27.02
N PRO A 612 14.34 -8.26 26.25
CA PRO A 612 14.61 -9.61 26.74
C PRO A 612 16.04 -9.76 27.28
N ALA A 613 16.18 -10.23 28.52
CA ALA A 613 17.48 -10.31 29.19
C ALA A 613 18.45 -11.29 28.49
N LYS A 614 17.93 -12.41 27.96
CA LYS A 614 18.73 -13.38 27.17
C LYS A 614 19.33 -12.74 25.92
N TRP A 615 18.56 -11.90 25.23
CA TRP A 615 19.01 -11.22 24.00
C TRP A 615 20.12 -10.22 24.32
N GLN A 616 20.00 -9.50 25.44
CA GLN A 616 21.06 -8.61 25.92
C GLN A 616 22.36 -9.37 26.21
N ARG A 617 22.30 -10.51 26.91
CA ARG A 617 23.50 -11.33 27.22
C ARG A 617 24.20 -11.84 25.95
N VAL A 618 23.44 -12.27 24.94
CA VAL A 618 24.00 -12.65 23.63
C VAL A 618 24.65 -11.45 22.96
N ARG A 619 23.99 -10.29 22.94
CA ARG A 619 24.53 -9.05 22.36
C ARG A 619 25.85 -8.65 23.02
N GLU A 620 25.94 -8.67 24.34
CA GLU A 620 27.18 -8.40 25.09
C GLU A 620 28.29 -9.40 24.73
N THR A 621 27.96 -10.69 24.62
CA THR A 621 28.91 -11.74 24.20
C THR A 621 29.43 -11.50 22.79
N LEU A 622 28.58 -11.04 21.87
CA LEU A 622 28.98 -10.72 20.50
C LEU A 622 29.82 -9.44 20.42
N GLN A 623 29.45 -8.39 21.15
CA GLN A 623 30.15 -7.11 21.18
C GLN A 623 31.55 -7.20 21.80
N THR A 624 31.70 -8.04 22.83
CA THR A 624 33.00 -8.28 23.49
C THR A 624 33.92 -9.21 22.70
N SER A 625 33.47 -9.74 21.55
CA SER A 625 34.30 -10.55 20.69
C SER A 625 35.41 -9.74 20.03
N ASP A 626 36.64 -10.27 20.04
CA ASP A 626 37.74 -9.69 19.28
C ASP A 626 37.53 -9.81 17.76
N LYS A 627 36.66 -10.73 17.32
CA LYS A 627 36.39 -10.98 15.90
C LYS A 627 35.52 -9.87 15.29
N ALA A 628 35.84 -9.47 14.06
CA ALA A 628 35.04 -8.51 13.30
C ALA A 628 33.77 -9.13 12.67
N TYR A 629 33.76 -10.45 12.48
CA TYR A 629 32.63 -11.21 11.94
C TYR A 629 32.61 -12.63 12.50
N LEU A 630 31.45 -13.28 12.45
CA LEU A 630 31.25 -14.69 12.77
C LEU A 630 30.44 -15.41 11.69
N PRO A 631 30.69 -16.71 11.43
CA PRO A 631 29.75 -17.55 10.71
C PRO A 631 28.39 -17.57 11.41
N TYR A 632 27.31 -17.62 10.63
CA TYR A 632 25.94 -17.65 11.15
C TYR A 632 25.73 -18.77 12.19
N ASN A 633 26.18 -19.98 11.88
CA ASN A 633 26.05 -21.14 12.79
C ASN A 633 26.78 -20.94 14.13
N ASP A 634 27.88 -20.18 14.16
CA ASP A 634 28.59 -19.88 15.40
C ASP A 634 27.76 -18.92 16.27
N VAL A 635 27.06 -17.96 15.66
CA VAL A 635 26.15 -17.04 16.36
C VAL A 635 24.94 -17.80 16.91
N ILE A 636 24.34 -18.68 16.11
CA ILE A 636 23.24 -19.55 16.58
C ILE A 636 23.69 -20.44 17.73
N ALA A 637 24.91 -20.98 17.70
CA ALA A 637 25.47 -21.75 18.80
C ALA A 637 25.68 -20.90 20.08
N ILE A 638 25.96 -19.60 19.96
CA ILE A 638 26.01 -18.68 21.10
C ILE A 638 24.59 -18.46 21.65
N CYS A 639 23.59 -18.23 20.79
CA CYS A 639 22.19 -18.10 21.20
C CYS A 639 21.68 -19.35 21.94
N ALA A 640 21.98 -20.55 21.41
CA ALA A 640 21.58 -21.82 22.02
C ALA A 640 22.18 -22.02 23.42
N LYS A 641 23.41 -21.54 23.67
CA LYS A 641 24.04 -21.60 25.00
C LYS A 641 23.31 -20.74 26.04
N GLU A 642 22.70 -19.64 25.62
CA GLU A 642 21.88 -18.77 26.47
C GLU A 642 20.42 -19.25 26.58
N GLY A 643 20.11 -20.44 26.03
CA GLY A 643 18.76 -21.02 26.07
C GLY A 643 17.77 -20.27 25.18
N ILE A 644 18.24 -19.72 24.07
CA ILE A 644 17.43 -19.16 22.99
C ILE A 644 17.33 -20.23 21.89
N ASP A 645 16.11 -20.59 21.50
CA ASP A 645 15.89 -21.52 20.38
C ASP A 645 16.22 -20.88 19.02
N GLU A 646 16.19 -21.69 17.96
CA GLU A 646 16.57 -21.25 16.61
C GLU A 646 15.63 -20.16 16.07
N GLU A 647 14.33 -20.25 16.34
CA GLU A 647 13.33 -19.29 15.85
C GLU A 647 13.49 -17.93 16.53
N GLN A 648 13.65 -17.91 17.85
CA GLN A 648 13.97 -16.69 18.60
C GLN A 648 15.34 -16.13 18.24
N ALA A 649 16.34 -16.98 17.99
CA ALA A 649 17.66 -16.55 17.57
C ALA A 649 17.60 -15.83 16.22
N GLU A 650 16.91 -16.40 15.24
CA GLU A 650 16.67 -15.74 13.96
C GLU A 650 15.99 -14.38 14.10
N LEU A 651 14.95 -14.30 14.94
CA LEU A 651 14.27 -13.04 15.20
C LEU A 651 15.20 -12.02 15.86
N PHE A 652 15.99 -12.43 16.85
CA PHE A 652 17.01 -11.61 17.49
C PHE A 652 18.02 -11.06 16.48
N LEU A 653 18.50 -11.89 15.54
CA LEU A 653 19.43 -11.45 14.49
C LEU A 653 18.79 -10.41 13.57
N ARG A 654 17.53 -10.64 13.14
CA ARG A 654 16.80 -9.70 12.27
C ARG A 654 16.56 -8.35 12.96
N ILE A 655 16.10 -8.36 14.21
CA ILE A 655 15.90 -7.14 15.01
C ILE A 655 17.23 -6.42 15.24
N SER A 656 18.27 -7.16 15.64
CA SER A 656 19.59 -6.56 15.90
C SER A 656 20.23 -5.96 14.64
N HIS A 657 19.95 -6.53 13.46
CA HIS A 657 20.34 -5.94 12.19
C HIS A 657 19.62 -4.61 11.91
N ILE A 658 18.30 -4.55 12.11
CA ILE A 658 17.50 -3.33 11.93
C ILE A 658 17.96 -2.23 12.89
N LEU A 659 18.23 -2.58 14.15
CA LEU A 659 18.75 -1.66 15.15
C LEU A 659 20.22 -1.24 14.91
N GLY A 660 20.89 -1.85 13.94
CA GLY A 660 22.28 -1.54 13.58
C GLY A 660 23.31 -1.97 14.62
N HIS A 661 23.01 -2.97 15.46
CA HIS A 661 23.98 -3.55 16.39
C HIS A 661 25.05 -4.36 15.66
N PHE A 662 24.65 -5.03 14.58
CA PHE A 662 25.53 -5.74 13.65
C PHE A 662 24.85 -5.81 12.28
N ILE A 663 25.56 -6.28 11.26
CA ILE A 663 25.00 -6.40 9.90
C ILE A 663 24.82 -7.87 9.56
N HIS A 664 23.58 -8.25 9.19
CA HIS A 664 23.23 -9.59 8.72
C HIS A 664 22.10 -9.52 7.70
N TYR A 665 22.31 -10.09 6.52
CA TYR A 665 21.31 -10.13 5.46
C TYR A 665 20.74 -11.55 5.34
N HIS A 666 19.75 -11.86 6.18
CA HIS A 666 19.15 -13.19 6.30
C HIS A 666 18.66 -13.78 4.97
N TYR A 667 18.11 -12.96 4.07
CA TYR A 667 17.57 -13.41 2.78
C TYR A 667 18.58 -13.38 1.62
N ASP A 668 19.81 -12.88 1.83
CA ASP A 668 20.81 -12.80 0.76
C ASP A 668 21.66 -14.08 0.71
N PRO A 669 21.68 -14.84 -0.40
CA PRO A 669 22.39 -16.12 -0.46
C PRO A 669 23.89 -16.03 -0.21
N THR A 670 24.52 -14.89 -0.50
CA THR A 670 25.96 -14.68 -0.32
C THR A 670 26.29 -14.19 1.08
N LEU A 671 25.37 -13.45 1.72
CA LEU A 671 25.61 -12.80 3.01
C LEU A 671 24.91 -13.48 4.20
N ARG A 672 23.94 -14.36 3.98
CA ARG A 672 23.16 -15.02 5.05
C ARG A 672 24.01 -15.84 6.02
N ASP A 673 25.14 -16.37 5.56
CA ASP A 673 26.00 -17.27 6.34
C ASP A 673 27.06 -16.52 7.16
N ILE A 674 27.08 -15.17 7.12
CA ILE A 674 28.05 -14.33 7.84
C ILE A 674 27.34 -13.19 8.59
N VAL A 675 27.71 -13.01 9.86
CA VAL A 675 27.26 -11.90 10.71
C VAL A 675 28.44 -10.97 10.95
N ILE A 676 28.31 -9.70 10.55
CA ILE A 676 29.36 -8.69 10.69
C ILE A 676 29.14 -7.95 12.01
N LEU A 677 29.99 -8.21 12.99
CA LEU A 677 29.87 -7.71 14.35
C LEU A 677 30.35 -6.26 14.50
N LYS A 678 31.34 -5.86 13.69
CA LYS A 678 32.04 -4.57 13.80
C LYS A 678 31.78 -3.71 12.55
N PRO A 679 30.89 -2.71 12.60
CA PRO A 679 30.58 -1.85 11.44
C PRO A 679 31.77 -0.99 10.97
N ASP A 680 32.64 -0.59 11.90
CA ASP A 680 33.89 0.14 11.64
C ASP A 680 34.83 -0.64 10.71
N TRP A 681 34.93 -1.96 10.92
CA TRP A 681 35.71 -2.86 10.07
C TRP A 681 35.23 -2.85 8.62
N LEU A 682 33.92 -2.82 8.40
CA LEU A 682 33.33 -2.75 7.07
C LEU A 682 33.48 -1.36 6.44
N ALA A 683 33.24 -0.30 7.21
CA ALA A 683 33.40 1.08 6.75
C ALA A 683 34.82 1.34 6.23
N LYS A 684 35.82 0.76 6.91
CA LYS A 684 37.23 0.81 6.50
C LYS A 684 37.52 0.06 5.20
N ALA A 685 36.93 -1.12 5.01
CA ALA A 685 37.06 -1.86 3.75
C ALA A 685 36.46 -1.10 2.56
N ILE A 686 35.35 -0.37 2.78
CA ILE A 686 34.72 0.49 1.77
C ILE A 686 35.59 1.74 1.49
N SER A 687 36.18 2.35 2.52
CA SER A 687 37.01 3.55 2.33
C SER A 687 38.22 3.29 1.43
N PHE A 688 38.82 2.10 1.48
CA PHE A 688 39.92 1.71 0.59
C PHE A 688 39.53 1.75 -0.90
N VAL A 689 38.26 1.52 -1.22
CA VAL A 689 37.75 1.58 -2.60
C VAL A 689 37.43 3.02 -3.00
N LEU A 690 36.81 3.80 -2.09
CA LEU A 690 36.44 5.20 -2.36
C LEU A 690 37.65 6.13 -2.53
N ASP A 691 38.79 5.77 -1.92
CA ASP A 691 40.05 6.52 -2.03
C ASP A 691 40.91 6.13 -3.25
N ASP A 692 40.53 5.09 -4.00
CA ASP A 692 41.33 4.63 -5.14
C ASP A 692 41.22 5.58 -6.34
N GLU A 693 42.27 6.37 -6.55
CA GLU A 693 42.42 7.27 -7.70
C GLU A 693 42.40 6.53 -9.05
N THR A 694 42.79 5.25 -9.08
CA THR A 694 42.78 4.46 -10.33
C THR A 694 41.35 4.22 -10.80
N THR A 695 40.48 3.79 -9.89
CA THR A 695 39.05 3.60 -10.14
C THR A 695 38.37 4.92 -10.51
N ARG A 696 38.70 6.02 -9.82
CA ARG A 696 38.17 7.36 -10.15
C ARG A 696 38.54 7.82 -11.56
N LYS A 697 39.80 7.63 -11.97
CA LYS A 697 40.26 7.95 -13.34
C LYS A 697 39.62 7.07 -14.42
N ARG A 698 39.11 5.89 -14.04
CA ARG A 698 38.34 4.98 -14.89
C ARG A 698 36.83 5.20 -14.79
N ASN A 699 36.40 6.41 -14.41
CA ASN A 699 35.00 6.80 -14.30
C ASN A 699 34.20 5.87 -13.35
N GLY A 700 34.83 5.38 -12.30
CA GLY A 700 34.24 4.47 -11.32
C GLY A 700 34.31 2.99 -11.68
N LEU A 701 34.84 2.61 -12.85
CA LEU A 701 34.97 1.20 -13.25
C LEU A 701 36.15 0.51 -12.58
N VAL A 702 35.90 -0.68 -12.03
CA VAL A 702 36.92 -1.48 -11.35
C VAL A 702 36.71 -2.97 -11.54
N GLU A 703 37.77 -3.69 -11.89
CA GLU A 703 37.77 -5.16 -11.94
C GLU A 703 37.86 -5.75 -10.52
N PHE A 704 37.16 -6.87 -10.28
CA PHE A 704 37.20 -7.57 -9.00
C PHE A 704 38.62 -7.95 -8.55
N LYS A 705 39.53 -8.18 -9.51
CA LYS A 705 40.94 -8.43 -9.23
C LYS A 705 41.63 -7.23 -8.58
N HIS A 706 41.34 -6.01 -9.04
CA HIS A 706 41.88 -4.78 -8.45
C HIS A 706 41.29 -4.51 -7.06
N LEU A 707 39.97 -4.70 -6.89
CA LEU A 707 39.33 -4.65 -5.58
C LEU A 707 39.97 -5.63 -4.59
N SER A 708 40.21 -6.86 -5.02
CA SER A 708 40.90 -7.87 -4.22
C SER A 708 42.33 -7.45 -3.84
N GLN A 709 43.04 -6.74 -4.73
CA GLN A 709 44.37 -6.22 -4.41
C GLN A 709 44.31 -5.10 -3.37
N LEU A 710 43.38 -4.16 -3.50
CA LEU A 710 43.17 -3.08 -2.54
C LEU A 710 42.83 -3.62 -1.14
N TRP A 711 42.01 -4.67 -1.05
CA TRP A 711 41.67 -5.28 0.22
C TRP A 711 42.80 -6.12 0.81
N SER A 712 43.57 -6.85 0.00
CA SER A 712 44.71 -7.62 0.51
C SER A 712 45.94 -6.78 0.85
N HIS A 713 46.11 -5.63 0.19
CA HIS A 713 47.27 -4.74 0.36
C HIS A 713 46.78 -3.29 0.36
N PRO A 714 46.18 -2.82 1.47
CA PRO A 714 45.67 -1.47 1.56
C PRO A 714 46.80 -0.45 1.38
N PRO A 715 46.54 0.70 0.72
CA PRO A 715 47.55 1.69 0.40
C PRO A 715 47.98 2.56 1.61
N PHE A 716 47.48 2.26 2.82
CA PHE A 716 47.69 3.05 4.03
C PHE A 716 48.71 2.37 4.96
N GLU A 717 49.69 3.14 5.47
CA GLU A 717 50.72 2.62 6.36
C GLU A 717 50.14 2.08 7.67
N GLY A 718 50.54 0.86 8.06
CA GLY A 718 50.10 0.21 9.30
C GLY A 718 48.80 -0.59 9.20
N GLU A 719 48.16 -0.64 8.04
CA GLU A 719 46.92 -1.40 7.83
C GLU A 719 47.20 -2.85 7.40
N GLU A 720 46.59 -3.80 8.10
CA GLU A 720 46.59 -5.21 7.70
C GLU A 720 45.51 -5.46 6.63
N GLY A 721 45.88 -6.17 5.56
CA GLY A 721 44.95 -6.55 4.51
C GLY A 721 43.96 -7.64 4.93
N TYR A 722 42.84 -7.72 4.22
CA TYR A 722 41.79 -8.68 4.47
C TYR A 722 42.03 -10.02 3.75
N PRO A 723 41.56 -11.16 4.32
CA PRO A 723 41.58 -12.45 3.66
C PRO A 723 40.74 -12.48 2.38
N SER A 724 41.24 -13.13 1.33
CA SER A 724 40.58 -13.22 0.02
C SER A 724 39.17 -13.81 0.03
N LYS A 725 38.87 -14.69 0.99
CA LYS A 725 37.52 -15.27 1.18
C LYS A 725 36.45 -14.22 1.53
N LEU A 726 36.83 -13.02 1.97
CA LEU A 726 35.91 -11.94 2.35
C LEU A 726 35.67 -10.94 1.21
N HIS A 727 36.45 -10.98 0.14
CA HIS A 727 36.38 -9.97 -0.91
C HIS A 727 35.04 -9.97 -1.66
N SER A 728 34.49 -11.16 -1.93
CA SER A 728 33.16 -11.27 -2.55
C SER A 728 32.05 -10.74 -1.62
N ILE A 729 32.23 -10.93 -0.31
CA ILE A 729 31.32 -10.44 0.74
C ILE A 729 31.35 -8.91 0.75
N PHE A 730 32.53 -8.28 0.72
CA PHE A 730 32.65 -6.82 0.65
C PHE A 730 32.00 -6.24 -0.59
N LEU A 731 32.24 -6.81 -1.77
CA LEU A 731 31.59 -6.34 -2.99
C LEU A 731 30.06 -6.46 -2.88
N ARG A 732 29.55 -7.59 -2.37
CA ARG A 732 28.11 -7.80 -2.20
C ARG A 732 27.49 -6.85 -1.17
N LEU A 733 28.22 -6.49 -0.11
CA LEU A 733 27.78 -5.47 0.84
C LEU A 733 27.72 -4.08 0.19
N MET A 734 28.71 -3.71 -0.62
CA MET A 734 28.69 -2.46 -1.37
C MET A 734 27.50 -2.38 -2.34
N GLU A 735 27.13 -3.51 -2.97
CA GLU A 735 25.90 -3.62 -3.76
C GLU A 735 24.63 -3.44 -2.89
N ARG A 736 24.62 -3.96 -1.66
CA ARG A 736 23.50 -3.78 -0.72
C ARG A 736 23.37 -2.34 -0.19
N PHE A 737 24.49 -1.62 -0.02
CA PHE A 737 24.52 -0.20 0.37
C PHE A 737 24.29 0.79 -0.79
N ASP A 738 23.91 0.30 -1.97
CA ASP A 738 23.69 1.13 -3.17
C ASP A 738 24.94 1.95 -3.58
N LEU A 739 26.13 1.39 -3.35
CA LEU A 739 27.42 2.01 -3.72
C LEU A 739 27.97 1.48 -5.05
N SER A 740 27.63 0.23 -5.40
CA SER A 740 28.13 -0.41 -6.61
C SER A 740 27.14 -1.35 -7.28
N TYR A 741 27.34 -1.63 -8.56
CA TYR A 741 26.69 -2.73 -9.27
C TYR A 741 27.64 -3.34 -10.31
N LYS A 742 27.38 -4.59 -10.71
CA LYS A 742 28.17 -5.28 -11.76
C LYS A 742 27.77 -4.77 -13.15
N VAL A 743 28.77 -4.45 -13.96
CA VAL A 743 28.59 -3.90 -15.30
C VAL A 743 28.75 -4.99 -16.35
N VAL A 744 27.94 -5.01 -17.40
CA VAL A 744 28.09 -5.95 -18.53
C VAL A 744 28.69 -5.23 -19.74
N PHE A 745 29.84 -5.72 -20.22
CA PHE A 745 30.47 -5.24 -21.46
C PHE A 745 30.06 -6.09 -22.67
N ASP A 746 30.04 -7.42 -22.49
CA ASP A 746 29.57 -8.38 -23.48
C ASP A 746 28.51 -9.30 -22.83
N PRO A 747 27.27 -9.35 -23.36
CA PRO A 747 26.23 -10.25 -22.86
C PRO A 747 26.59 -11.75 -22.91
N SER A 748 27.57 -12.13 -23.73
CA SER A 748 28.02 -13.53 -23.88
C SER A 748 29.12 -13.94 -22.89
N GLU A 749 29.70 -13.00 -22.14
CA GLU A 749 30.75 -13.26 -21.17
C GLU A 749 30.33 -12.87 -19.74
N THR A 750 30.80 -13.64 -18.75
CA THR A 750 30.62 -13.26 -17.33
C THR A 750 31.53 -12.07 -17.01
N SER A 751 30.92 -10.90 -16.78
CA SER A 751 31.69 -9.73 -16.39
C SER A 751 32.20 -9.79 -14.95
N ASN A 752 33.47 -9.44 -14.77
CA ASN A 752 34.14 -9.29 -13.48
C ASN A 752 34.35 -7.83 -13.08
N THR A 753 33.70 -6.88 -13.77
CA THR A 753 33.87 -5.44 -13.55
C THR A 753 32.63 -4.85 -12.89
N SER A 754 32.86 -4.02 -11.88
CA SER A 754 31.81 -3.27 -11.17
C SER A 754 31.98 -1.77 -11.39
N LEU A 755 30.88 -1.03 -11.32
CA LEU A 755 30.87 0.42 -11.23
C LEU A 755 30.73 0.84 -9.77
N ILE A 756 31.60 1.74 -9.30
CA ILE A 756 31.48 2.43 -8.02
C ILE A 756 30.82 3.78 -8.28
N ALA A 757 29.52 3.89 -7.97
CA ALA A 757 28.70 5.02 -8.41
C ALA A 757 29.14 6.37 -7.81
N GLN A 758 29.73 6.36 -6.62
CA GLN A 758 30.27 7.58 -6.00
C GLN A 758 31.55 8.11 -6.69
N LEU A 759 32.18 7.31 -7.54
CA LEU A 759 33.40 7.66 -8.28
C LEU A 759 33.14 7.98 -9.76
N VAL A 760 31.87 8.06 -10.18
CA VAL A 760 31.54 8.52 -11.53
C VAL A 760 31.84 10.01 -11.67
N PRO A 761 32.08 10.52 -12.90
CA PRO A 761 32.45 11.92 -13.12
C PRO A 761 31.40 12.92 -12.60
N ASP A 762 31.87 14.10 -12.18
CA ASP A 762 30.99 15.20 -11.75
C ASP A 762 30.39 15.99 -12.93
N THR A 763 31.06 15.96 -14.08
CA THR A 763 30.73 16.77 -15.25
C THR A 763 29.64 16.14 -16.11
N ARG A 764 28.64 16.94 -16.49
CA ARG A 764 27.60 16.53 -17.45
C ARG A 764 28.24 16.18 -18.80
N PRO A 765 27.99 14.97 -19.35
CA PRO A 765 28.45 14.61 -20.69
C PRO A 765 27.77 15.45 -21.77
N GLU A 766 28.54 15.98 -22.73
CA GLU A 766 28.02 16.75 -23.86
C GLU A 766 28.67 16.29 -25.18
N PRO A 767 27.90 15.98 -26.24
CA PRO A 767 26.43 15.90 -26.30
C PRO A 767 25.87 14.60 -25.68
N LEU A 768 24.62 14.64 -25.20
CA LEU A 768 23.88 13.44 -24.78
C LEU A 768 23.52 12.58 -26.01
N SER A 769 24.32 11.56 -26.30
CA SER A 769 24.09 10.66 -27.44
C SER A 769 22.70 10.01 -27.35
N ASN A 770 21.98 9.93 -28.46
CA ASN A 770 20.61 9.39 -28.55
C ASN A 770 19.53 10.18 -27.76
N TRP A 771 19.81 11.44 -27.38
CA TRP A 771 18.84 12.35 -26.79
C TRP A 771 18.75 13.68 -27.57
N ARG A 772 17.94 13.69 -28.64
CA ARG A 772 17.76 14.87 -29.51
C ARG A 772 16.84 15.93 -28.87
N GLU A 773 16.80 17.15 -29.42
CA GLU A 773 15.90 18.19 -28.92
C GLU A 773 14.42 17.79 -28.99
N GLN A 774 14.00 17.13 -30.08
CA GLN A 774 12.64 16.63 -30.25
C GLN A 774 12.53 15.12 -30.00
N PRO A 775 11.41 14.63 -29.44
CA PRO A 775 11.12 13.20 -29.32
C PRO A 775 11.10 12.48 -30.67
N GLU A 776 11.27 11.16 -30.64
CA GLU A 776 11.09 10.32 -31.83
C GLU A 776 9.64 10.40 -32.33
N ALA A 777 9.41 10.15 -33.62
CA ALA A 777 8.07 10.24 -34.21
C ALA A 777 7.13 9.21 -33.54
N GLY A 778 6.02 9.69 -32.97
CA GLY A 778 5.05 8.88 -32.23
C GLY A 778 5.30 8.82 -30.72
N ASP A 779 6.43 9.32 -30.23
CA ASP A 779 6.65 9.43 -28.79
C ASP A 779 6.04 10.73 -28.23
N ARG A 780 5.42 10.61 -27.06
CA ARG A 780 5.01 11.73 -26.22
C ARG A 780 6.14 12.04 -25.24
N GLN A 781 6.32 13.32 -24.92
CA GLN A 781 7.24 13.75 -23.86
C GLN A 781 6.44 14.24 -22.67
N GLN A 782 6.75 13.70 -21.48
CA GLN A 782 6.20 14.18 -20.22
C GLN A 782 7.33 14.56 -19.26
N ILE A 783 7.07 15.57 -18.44
CA ILE A 783 8.04 16.12 -17.50
C ILE A 783 7.39 16.24 -16.13
N GLN A 784 8.06 15.68 -15.11
CA GLN A 784 7.78 15.95 -13.71
C GLN A 784 9.03 16.50 -13.02
N ILE A 785 8.80 17.24 -11.95
CA ILE A 785 9.86 17.77 -11.10
C ILE A 785 9.61 17.29 -9.67
N CYS A 786 10.55 16.53 -9.14
CA CYS A 786 10.60 16.14 -7.74
C CYS A 786 11.27 17.26 -6.94
N ARG A 787 10.44 18.04 -6.25
CA ARG A 787 10.90 19.12 -5.39
C ARG A 787 11.14 18.61 -3.98
N ILE A 788 12.40 18.66 -3.56
CA ILE A 788 12.83 18.18 -2.25
C ILE A 788 12.74 19.33 -1.24
N VAL A 789 11.96 19.12 -0.18
CA VAL A 789 11.75 20.12 0.88
C VAL A 789 11.95 19.52 2.27
N ASP A 790 12.34 20.35 3.23
CA ASP A 790 12.37 20.00 4.65
C ASP A 790 10.95 19.98 5.27
N SER A 791 10.87 19.63 6.56
CA SER A 791 9.62 19.64 7.33
C SER A 791 8.91 21.00 7.41
N ARG A 792 9.58 22.11 7.07
CA ARG A 792 9.03 23.47 7.02
C ARG A 792 8.66 23.92 5.60
N GLY A 793 8.86 23.05 4.60
CA GLY A 793 8.62 23.36 3.20
C GLY A 793 9.73 24.21 2.54
N GLN A 794 10.90 24.34 3.17
CA GLN A 794 12.07 24.99 2.57
C GLN A 794 12.82 24.03 1.66
N PHE A 795 13.47 24.54 0.60
CA PHE A 795 14.29 23.73 -0.30
C PHE A 795 15.40 23.01 0.46
N ALA A 796 15.53 21.71 0.21
CA ALA A 796 16.55 20.87 0.82
C ALA A 796 17.32 20.08 -0.26
N VAL A 797 18.52 19.61 0.10
CA VAL A 797 19.38 18.82 -0.78
C VAL A 797 19.50 17.40 -0.21
N ALA A 798 19.08 16.42 -1.00
CA ALA A 798 19.35 15.01 -0.74
C ALA A 798 20.76 14.65 -1.23
N GLU A 799 21.77 14.91 -0.40
CA GLU A 799 23.18 14.70 -0.75
C GLU A 799 23.44 13.23 -1.08
N GLY A 800 23.88 12.95 -2.31
CA GLY A 800 24.18 11.59 -2.75
C GLY A 800 23.03 10.83 -3.44
N LEU A 801 21.89 11.47 -3.64
CA LEU A 801 20.74 10.86 -4.31
C LEU A 801 21.10 10.23 -5.67
N PHE A 802 21.89 10.91 -6.51
CA PHE A 802 22.14 10.41 -7.87
C PHE A 802 23.05 9.18 -7.94
N TYR A 803 24.05 9.02 -7.07
CA TYR A 803 24.83 7.77 -7.09
C TYR A 803 23.94 6.59 -6.66
N GLN A 804 23.03 6.79 -5.69
CA GLN A 804 22.07 5.75 -5.30
C GLN A 804 21.08 5.46 -6.43
N LEU A 805 20.58 6.48 -7.13
CA LEU A 805 19.72 6.29 -8.31
C LEU A 805 20.45 5.58 -9.45
N ILE A 806 21.73 5.87 -9.69
CA ILE A 806 22.57 5.16 -10.67
C ILE A 806 22.61 3.66 -10.35
N VAL A 807 22.81 3.29 -9.08
CA VAL A 807 22.84 1.89 -8.66
C VAL A 807 21.44 1.27 -8.70
N ARG A 808 20.42 1.92 -8.16
CA ARG A 808 19.05 1.38 -8.08
C ARG A 808 18.38 1.22 -9.43
N LEU A 809 18.65 2.14 -10.36
CA LEU A 809 18.06 2.16 -11.69
C LEU A 809 18.95 1.53 -12.76
N HIS A 810 20.05 0.86 -12.39
CA HIS A 810 21.01 0.29 -13.34
C HIS A 810 20.40 -0.70 -14.34
N LYS A 811 19.35 -1.44 -13.95
CA LYS A 811 18.57 -2.33 -14.85
C LYS A 811 17.89 -1.61 -16.02
N TYR A 812 17.72 -0.29 -15.91
CA TYR A 812 17.22 0.59 -16.96
C TYR A 812 18.30 1.48 -17.53
N SER A 813 19.59 1.27 -17.23
CA SER A 813 20.64 2.11 -17.81
C SER A 813 20.69 1.95 -19.33
N LEU A 814 20.89 3.07 -20.07
CA LEU A 814 21.01 3.08 -21.54
C LEU A 814 22.08 2.08 -22.05
N GLY A 815 23.11 1.81 -21.26
CA GLY A 815 24.19 0.86 -21.56
C GLY A 815 24.11 -0.47 -20.82
N ARG A 816 22.93 -0.90 -20.34
CA ARG A 816 22.79 -2.15 -19.57
C ARG A 816 23.28 -3.43 -20.28
N THR A 817 23.25 -3.46 -21.62
CA THR A 817 23.79 -4.57 -22.44
C THR A 817 25.19 -4.30 -22.97
N ASN A 818 25.63 -3.05 -22.95
CA ASN A 818 26.97 -2.61 -23.33
C ASN A 818 27.24 -1.26 -22.67
N TYR A 819 28.11 -1.28 -21.66
CA TYR A 819 28.40 -0.13 -20.82
C TYR A 819 28.90 1.10 -21.57
N GLU A 820 29.54 0.95 -22.73
CA GLU A 820 30.05 2.07 -23.53
C GLU A 820 28.94 3.06 -23.96
N ASN A 821 27.68 2.61 -23.93
CA ASN A 821 26.52 3.46 -24.20
C ASN A 821 25.91 4.10 -22.94
N SER A 822 26.44 3.81 -21.74
CA SER A 822 25.93 4.32 -20.48
C SER A 822 26.22 5.80 -20.31
N ILE A 823 25.23 6.56 -19.85
CA ILE A 823 25.37 8.00 -19.58
C ILE A 823 24.92 8.28 -18.16
N HIS A 824 25.87 8.64 -17.30
CA HIS A 824 25.63 9.02 -15.91
C HIS A 824 26.78 9.90 -15.38
N TRP A 825 26.47 10.75 -14.41
CA TRP A 825 27.40 11.64 -13.69
C TRP A 825 26.81 11.94 -12.31
N GLN A 826 27.56 12.60 -11.40
CA GLN A 826 27.09 12.85 -10.02
C GLN A 826 25.78 13.68 -9.91
N ARG A 827 25.27 14.26 -11.00
CA ARG A 827 24.05 15.08 -11.01
C ARG A 827 23.02 14.66 -12.06
N GLY A 828 23.18 13.48 -12.68
CA GLY A 828 22.27 13.02 -13.70
C GLY A 828 22.55 11.62 -14.25
N LEU A 829 21.53 11.03 -14.87
CA LEU A 829 21.64 9.76 -15.58
C LEU A 829 20.58 9.64 -16.68
N MET A 830 20.88 8.81 -17.68
CA MET A 830 19.95 8.46 -18.76
C MET A 830 19.57 6.97 -18.69
N LEU A 831 18.28 6.72 -18.88
CA LEU A 831 17.67 5.40 -18.77
C LEU A 831 16.93 5.02 -20.06
N ASP A 832 16.86 3.73 -20.33
CA ASP A 832 16.12 3.07 -21.41
C ASP A 832 15.38 1.84 -20.86
N ASN A 833 14.06 1.84 -21.00
CA ASN A 833 13.16 0.77 -20.55
C ASN A 833 12.41 0.14 -21.74
N ASP A 834 13.10 -0.06 -22.86
CA ASP A 834 12.57 -0.65 -24.10
C ASP A 834 11.31 0.09 -24.60
N TYR A 835 10.17 -0.61 -24.72
CA TYR A 835 8.91 -0.03 -25.19
C TYR A 835 8.27 0.96 -24.20
N ASN A 836 8.67 0.92 -22.93
CA ASN A 836 8.27 1.93 -21.93
C ASN A 836 9.05 3.25 -22.08
N GLY A 837 10.01 3.29 -23.01
CA GLY A 837 10.70 4.50 -23.46
C GLY A 837 11.95 4.86 -22.67
N ARG A 838 12.45 6.07 -22.94
CA ARG A 838 13.69 6.58 -22.37
C ARG A 838 13.44 7.71 -21.39
N ALA A 839 14.30 7.82 -20.38
CA ALA A 839 14.22 8.87 -19.38
C ALA A 839 15.55 9.60 -19.17
N LEU A 840 15.49 10.90 -18.94
CA LEU A 840 16.60 11.73 -18.47
C LEU A 840 16.23 12.26 -17.08
N LEU A 841 17.08 11.95 -16.11
CA LEU A 841 16.99 12.46 -14.75
C LEU A 841 18.19 13.36 -14.50
N GLU A 842 17.97 14.59 -14.07
CA GLU A 842 19.05 15.53 -13.75
C GLU A 842 18.64 16.54 -12.67
N TYR A 843 19.61 16.99 -11.88
CA TYR A 843 19.38 18.11 -10.96
C TYR A 843 19.20 19.43 -11.72
N VAL A 844 18.14 20.16 -11.39
CA VAL A 844 17.92 21.55 -11.77
C VAL A 844 17.82 22.38 -10.49
N GLY A 845 18.92 23.03 -10.10
CA GLY A 845 19.05 23.60 -8.76
C GLY A 845 19.12 22.49 -7.71
N THR A 846 18.14 22.45 -6.80
CA THR A 846 17.93 21.41 -5.78
C THR A 846 16.86 20.39 -6.18
N ASP A 847 16.07 20.69 -7.21
CA ASP A 847 14.97 19.83 -7.68
C ASP A 847 15.51 18.75 -8.64
N VAL A 848 14.88 17.58 -8.66
CA VAL A 848 15.17 16.53 -9.65
C VAL A 848 14.16 16.61 -10.79
N LYS A 849 14.63 16.92 -11.99
CA LYS A 849 13.80 16.92 -13.20
C LYS A 849 13.82 15.54 -13.83
N ILE A 850 12.65 14.98 -14.07
CA ILE A 850 12.46 13.72 -14.80
C ILE A 850 11.81 14.05 -16.13
N THR A 851 12.44 13.66 -17.24
CA THR A 851 11.87 13.78 -18.58
C THR A 851 11.76 12.39 -19.18
N VAL A 852 10.54 11.94 -19.51
CA VAL A 852 10.30 10.64 -20.14
C VAL A 852 9.78 10.83 -21.56
N ARG A 853 10.29 10.04 -22.50
CA ARG A 853 9.87 9.99 -23.91
C ARG A 853 9.51 8.56 -24.27
N ALA A 854 8.24 8.35 -24.61
CA ALA A 854 7.70 7.03 -24.98
C ALA A 854 6.36 7.19 -25.71
N ALA A 855 5.87 6.12 -26.34
CA ALA A 855 4.47 6.06 -26.81
C ALA A 855 3.47 6.26 -25.65
N TYR A 856 3.79 5.68 -24.48
CA TYR A 856 3.05 5.82 -23.23
C TYR A 856 3.99 6.14 -22.04
N PRO A 857 4.36 7.42 -21.85
CA PRO A 857 5.34 7.83 -20.84
C PRO A 857 4.89 7.59 -19.39
N GLU A 858 3.57 7.51 -19.16
CA GLU A 858 2.98 7.58 -17.84
C GLU A 858 3.47 6.47 -16.91
N ARG A 859 3.61 5.25 -17.44
CA ARG A 859 4.06 4.09 -16.69
C ARG A 859 5.46 4.26 -16.12
N PHE A 860 6.42 4.66 -16.97
CA PHE A 860 7.83 4.75 -16.57
C PHE A 860 8.07 6.01 -15.75
N LEU A 861 7.42 7.12 -16.11
CA LEU A 861 7.44 8.35 -15.32
C LEU A 861 6.91 8.10 -13.90
N SER A 862 5.80 7.37 -13.76
CA SER A 862 5.25 7.05 -12.44
C SER A 862 6.24 6.25 -11.59
N TYR A 863 6.83 5.20 -12.17
CA TYR A 863 7.83 4.39 -11.48
C TYR A 863 9.04 5.20 -11.01
N LEU A 864 9.60 6.05 -11.88
CA LEU A 864 10.78 6.87 -11.56
C LEU A 864 10.48 7.89 -10.47
N THR A 865 9.34 8.56 -10.56
CA THR A 865 8.92 9.54 -9.56
C THR A 865 8.66 8.88 -8.21
N GLU A 866 8.01 7.71 -8.18
CA GLU A 866 7.84 6.94 -6.96
C GLU A 866 9.18 6.45 -6.38
N GLU A 867 10.14 6.05 -7.22
CA GLU A 867 11.45 5.61 -6.74
C GLU A 867 12.20 6.77 -6.07
N ILE A 868 12.20 7.95 -6.70
CA ILE A 868 12.81 9.15 -6.14
C ILE A 868 12.09 9.55 -4.86
N LYS A 869 10.76 9.59 -4.87
CA LYS A 869 9.97 9.95 -3.71
C LYS A 869 10.22 9.00 -2.54
N TRP A 870 10.11 7.70 -2.76
CA TRP A 870 10.39 6.65 -1.76
C TRP A 870 11.81 6.77 -1.23
N LEU A 871 12.80 6.94 -2.11
CA LEU A 871 14.20 7.06 -1.70
C LEU A 871 14.44 8.32 -0.88
N VAL A 872 13.88 9.47 -1.29
CA VAL A 872 14.01 10.73 -0.56
C VAL A 872 13.35 10.62 0.81
N GLU A 873 12.11 10.13 0.88
CA GLU A 873 11.30 10.13 2.10
C GLU A 873 11.71 9.03 3.09
N ASN A 874 12.25 7.89 2.64
CA ASN A 874 12.71 6.82 3.53
C ASN A 874 14.19 6.87 3.87
N PHE A 875 15.03 7.40 2.98
CA PHE A 875 16.45 7.56 3.29
C PHE A 875 16.71 8.88 4.03
N TRP A 876 15.91 9.93 3.82
CA TRP A 876 15.98 11.15 4.61
C TRP A 876 14.59 11.41 5.22
N GLU A 877 14.29 10.77 6.35
CA GLU A 877 12.97 10.80 7.01
C GLU A 877 12.45 12.23 7.29
N GLY A 878 13.34 13.21 7.44
CA GLY A 878 12.99 14.62 7.62
C GLY A 878 12.68 15.39 6.33
N LEU A 879 12.87 14.77 5.16
CA LEU A 879 12.64 15.36 3.84
C LEU A 879 11.34 14.83 3.21
N ARG A 880 10.71 15.70 2.43
CA ARG A 880 9.56 15.36 1.59
C ARG A 880 9.86 15.61 0.14
N CYS A 881 9.28 14.80 -0.74
CA CYS A 881 9.40 14.95 -2.17
C CYS A 881 8.04 15.35 -2.77
N ASN A 882 7.87 16.66 -2.98
CA ASN A 882 6.68 17.20 -3.62
C ASN A 882 6.79 17.02 -5.14
N VAL A 883 5.83 16.28 -5.72
CA VAL A 883 5.76 16.09 -7.17
C VAL A 883 5.11 17.33 -7.81
N MET A 884 5.84 17.95 -8.73
CA MET A 884 5.44 19.17 -9.43
C MET A 884 5.31 18.92 -10.93
N VAL A 885 4.41 19.65 -11.59
CA VAL A 885 4.31 19.72 -13.05
C VAL A 885 4.51 21.13 -13.57
N PRO A 886 5.22 21.30 -14.70
CA PRO A 886 5.30 22.57 -15.38
C PRO A 886 3.96 22.99 -16.02
N CYS A 887 3.77 24.30 -16.23
CA CYS A 887 2.70 24.82 -17.08
C CYS A 887 2.84 24.27 -18.50
N ILE A 888 1.70 23.90 -19.09
CA ILE A 888 1.61 23.35 -20.43
C ILE A 888 1.33 24.46 -21.44
N GLU A 889 0.48 25.42 -21.08
CA GLU A 889 0.18 26.58 -21.90
C GLU A 889 1.12 27.74 -21.57
N THR A 890 1.36 28.63 -22.54
CA THR A 890 2.21 29.81 -22.37
C THR A 890 1.66 30.71 -21.26
N CYS A 891 2.37 30.82 -20.14
CA CYS A 891 1.92 31.61 -19.00
C CYS A 891 2.81 32.86 -18.82
N GLY A 892 2.30 34.05 -19.10
CA GLY A 892 2.88 35.36 -18.72
C GLY A 892 4.30 35.75 -19.22
N MET A 893 5.07 34.83 -19.82
CA MET A 893 6.45 35.03 -20.28
C MET A 893 6.73 34.41 -21.66
N ASN A 894 5.69 34.27 -22.50
CA ASN A 894 5.76 33.76 -23.88
C ASN A 894 6.37 32.35 -24.07
N MET A 895 6.60 31.58 -23.01
CA MET A 895 7.06 30.18 -23.06
C MET A 895 6.37 29.33 -21.98
N PRO A 896 5.95 28.07 -22.29
CA PRO A 896 5.53 27.10 -21.28
C PRO A 896 6.75 26.61 -20.47
N GLY A 897 6.52 25.98 -19.31
CA GLY A 897 7.59 25.41 -18.47
C GLY A 897 7.99 26.18 -17.21
N ASN A 898 7.63 27.45 -17.07
CA ASN A 898 8.11 28.30 -15.96
C ASN A 898 7.28 28.17 -14.67
N GLY A 899 5.96 27.95 -14.78
CA GLY A 899 5.07 27.82 -13.62
C GLY A 899 5.03 26.38 -13.15
N LEU A 900 5.28 26.13 -11.85
CA LEU A 900 5.33 24.77 -11.30
C LEU A 900 4.16 24.54 -10.34
N PHE A 901 3.31 23.57 -10.67
CA PHE A 901 2.11 23.23 -9.92
C PHE A 901 2.32 21.94 -9.13
N GLU A 902 1.99 21.98 -7.84
CA GLU A 902 2.06 20.81 -6.99
C GLU A 902 0.90 19.88 -7.29
N VAL A 903 1.20 18.64 -7.69
CA VAL A 903 0.22 17.66 -8.16
C VAL A 903 -0.85 17.39 -7.10
N GLN A 904 -0.46 17.28 -5.83
CA GLN A 904 -1.38 17.04 -4.72
C GLN A 904 -2.44 18.14 -4.58
N LYS A 905 -2.04 19.41 -4.70
CA LYS A 905 -2.97 20.56 -4.64
C LYS A 905 -3.93 20.58 -5.82
N LEU A 906 -3.48 20.14 -7.01
CA LEU A 906 -4.35 20.00 -8.17
C LEU A 906 -5.43 18.94 -7.94
N ILE A 907 -5.08 17.78 -7.36
CA ILE A 907 -6.03 16.71 -7.00
C ILE A 907 -7.04 17.22 -5.98
N GLU A 908 -6.58 17.87 -4.91
CA GLU A 908 -7.45 18.41 -3.86
C GLU A 908 -8.42 19.47 -4.39
N SER A 909 -7.96 20.29 -5.34
CA SER A 909 -8.80 21.26 -6.04
C SER A 909 -9.84 20.56 -6.92
N LYS A 910 -9.44 19.53 -7.67
CA LYS A 910 -10.35 18.70 -8.47
C LYS A 910 -11.41 17.99 -7.62
N LYS A 911 -11.03 17.44 -6.47
CA LYS A 911 -11.97 16.84 -5.49
C LYS A 911 -13.01 17.84 -4.97
N LYS A 912 -12.70 19.14 -4.99
CA LYS A 912 -13.62 20.24 -4.66
C LYS A 912 -14.40 20.76 -5.88
N ASN A 913 -14.47 19.99 -6.97
CA ASN A 913 -15.13 20.32 -8.25
C ASN A 913 -14.61 21.61 -8.90
N ARG A 914 -13.32 21.91 -8.74
CA ARG A 914 -12.65 23.00 -9.47
C ARG A 914 -11.84 22.40 -10.62
N HIS A 915 -12.04 22.91 -11.83
CA HIS A 915 -11.40 22.40 -13.05
C HIS A 915 -10.15 23.19 -13.48
N GLU A 916 -9.88 24.33 -12.83
CA GLU A 916 -8.76 25.21 -13.15
C GLU A 916 -7.98 25.59 -11.89
N PHE A 917 -6.68 25.88 -12.05
CA PHE A 917 -5.78 26.30 -10.99
C PHE A 917 -4.95 27.52 -11.42
N PRO A 918 -4.83 28.57 -10.57
CA PRO A 918 -4.11 29.79 -10.95
C PRO A 918 -2.59 29.55 -10.99
N CYS A 919 -1.92 30.14 -11.97
CA CYS A 919 -0.48 30.04 -12.13
C CYS A 919 0.26 30.64 -10.92
N PRO A 920 1.21 29.91 -10.31
CA PRO A 920 1.89 30.36 -9.09
C PRO A 920 2.94 31.45 -9.34
N ILE A 921 3.25 31.80 -10.59
CA ILE A 921 4.18 32.89 -10.90
C ILE A 921 3.53 34.24 -10.55
N SER A 922 4.17 35.00 -9.67
CA SER A 922 3.77 36.36 -9.33
C SER A 922 3.71 37.23 -10.58
N GLY A 923 2.56 37.83 -10.85
CA GLY A 923 2.31 38.67 -12.03
C GLY A 923 1.81 37.95 -13.27
N CYS A 924 1.70 36.61 -13.25
CA CYS A 924 1.12 35.87 -14.39
C CYS A 924 -0.41 35.94 -14.44
N GLY A 925 -1.11 35.65 -13.33
CA GLY A 925 -2.57 35.73 -13.24
C GLY A 925 -3.39 34.71 -14.06
N GLU A 926 -2.75 33.93 -14.94
CA GLU A 926 -3.41 32.95 -15.83
C GLU A 926 -3.89 31.69 -15.08
N TRP A 927 -5.05 31.17 -15.47
CA TRP A 927 -5.62 29.92 -14.95
C TRP A 927 -5.31 28.76 -15.90
N GLN A 928 -4.96 27.61 -15.36
CA GLN A 928 -4.58 26.43 -16.15
C GLN A 928 -5.55 25.27 -15.86
N ASN A 929 -5.92 24.54 -16.90
CA ASN A 929 -6.80 23.38 -16.76
C ASN A 929 -6.12 22.25 -15.96
N ILE A 930 -6.78 21.80 -14.89
CA ILE A 930 -6.25 20.79 -13.96
C ILE A 930 -6.07 19.44 -14.65
N ASP A 931 -7.01 19.02 -15.51
CA ASP A 931 -6.92 17.72 -16.18
C ASP A 931 -5.73 17.68 -17.16
N LYS A 932 -5.46 18.77 -17.88
CA LYS A 932 -4.25 18.88 -18.72
C LYS A 932 -2.97 18.77 -17.87
N LEU A 933 -2.89 19.48 -16.74
CA LEU A 933 -1.74 19.44 -15.83
C LEU A 933 -1.53 18.04 -15.22
N LEU A 934 -2.61 17.38 -14.78
CA LEU A 934 -2.58 16.03 -14.22
C LEU A 934 -2.29 14.96 -15.28
N ASN A 935 -2.68 15.16 -16.53
CA ASN A 935 -2.27 14.29 -17.64
C ASN A 935 -0.75 14.35 -17.89
N ASN A 936 -0.06 15.39 -17.44
CA ASN A 936 1.41 15.47 -17.41
C ASN A 936 2.00 14.97 -16.05
N ALA A 937 1.16 14.56 -15.09
CA ALA A 937 1.56 13.93 -13.83
C ALA A 937 0.66 12.74 -13.41
N PRO A 938 0.91 11.55 -13.97
CA PRO A 938 0.08 10.37 -13.73
C PRO A 938 0.26 9.74 -12.34
N THR A 939 1.27 10.16 -11.56
CA THR A 939 1.56 9.66 -10.19
C THR A 939 0.50 9.99 -9.14
N ALA A 940 -0.42 10.89 -9.48
CA ALA A 940 -1.63 11.13 -8.71
C ALA A 940 -2.55 9.91 -8.85
N GLN A 941 -2.72 9.10 -7.81
CA GLN A 941 -3.84 8.15 -7.76
C GLN A 941 -5.12 8.89 -8.19
N ARG A 942 -5.64 8.50 -9.36
CA ARG A 942 -6.70 9.23 -10.05
C ARG A 942 -7.99 9.11 -9.25
N PRO A 943 -8.66 10.21 -8.88
CA PRO A 943 -10.08 10.17 -8.68
C PRO A 943 -10.73 9.96 -10.05
N SER A 944 -11.30 8.77 -10.24
CA SER A 944 -12.45 8.51 -11.11
C SER A 944 -12.35 9.03 -12.55
N GLN A 945 -11.68 8.28 -13.42
CA GLN A 945 -12.00 8.13 -14.86
C GLN A 945 -10.96 7.18 -15.47
N GLU A 946 -11.17 5.87 -15.34
CA GLU A 946 -10.57 4.91 -16.27
C GLU A 946 -11.34 3.59 -16.24
N ILE A 947 -11.44 3.02 -17.43
CA ILE A 947 -12.05 1.75 -17.79
C ILE A 947 -11.58 0.65 -16.83
N GLY A 948 -12.49 -0.13 -16.23
CA GLY A 948 -12.11 -1.19 -15.29
C GLY A 948 -11.18 -2.24 -15.93
N ILE A 949 -10.34 -2.93 -15.15
CA ILE A 949 -9.35 -3.92 -15.66
C ILE A 949 -9.96 -4.92 -16.66
N GLU A 950 -11.20 -5.36 -16.40
CA GLU A 950 -11.94 -6.27 -17.28
C GLU A 950 -12.36 -5.59 -18.58
N GLN A 951 -12.84 -4.35 -18.51
CA GLN A 951 -13.19 -3.57 -19.70
C GLN A 951 -11.94 -3.25 -20.53
N PHE A 952 -10.81 -2.94 -19.90
CA PHE A 952 -9.54 -2.72 -20.61
C PHE A 952 -9.08 -4.00 -21.30
N ARG A 953 -9.08 -5.13 -20.58
CA ARG A 953 -8.79 -6.45 -21.14
C ARG A 953 -9.66 -6.77 -22.34
N ASP A 954 -10.95 -6.51 -22.25
CA ASP A 954 -11.88 -6.85 -23.32
C ASP A 954 -11.73 -5.97 -24.56
N ILE A 955 -11.17 -4.76 -24.41
CA ILE A 955 -10.79 -3.86 -25.50
C ILE A 955 -9.51 -4.32 -26.18
N VAL A 956 -8.46 -4.71 -25.42
CA VAL A 956 -7.12 -4.98 -25.99
C VAL A 956 -6.83 -6.46 -26.28
N LYS A 957 -7.77 -7.39 -26.01
CA LYS A 957 -7.51 -8.85 -26.08
C LYS A 957 -7.04 -9.32 -27.46
N ASP A 958 -7.62 -8.79 -28.53
CA ASP A 958 -7.28 -9.22 -29.88
C ASP A 958 -5.92 -8.65 -30.30
N GLU A 959 -5.65 -7.40 -29.94
CA GLU A 959 -4.36 -6.75 -30.11
C GLU A 959 -3.25 -7.46 -29.32
N LEU A 960 -3.51 -7.90 -28.08
CA LEU A 960 -2.55 -8.67 -27.28
C LEU A 960 -2.17 -10.00 -27.93
N ASN A 961 -3.09 -10.65 -28.62
CA ASN A 961 -2.80 -11.87 -29.38
C ASN A 961 -1.93 -11.57 -30.61
N VAL A 962 -2.18 -10.45 -31.31
CA VAL A 962 -1.32 -9.98 -32.41
C VAL A 962 0.08 -9.64 -31.89
N ILE A 963 0.17 -8.89 -30.79
CA ILE A 963 1.43 -8.55 -30.12
C ILE A 963 2.20 -9.82 -29.75
N ARG A 964 1.53 -10.85 -29.19
CA ARG A 964 2.16 -12.13 -28.89
C ARG A 964 2.73 -12.78 -30.15
N GLN A 965 1.97 -12.84 -31.25
CA GLN A 965 2.44 -13.43 -32.50
C GLN A 965 3.66 -12.69 -33.06
N ASP A 966 3.63 -11.36 -33.03
CA ASP A 966 4.75 -10.52 -33.46
C ASP A 966 5.98 -10.74 -32.57
N LEU A 967 5.82 -10.76 -31.24
CA LEU A 967 6.92 -11.07 -30.32
C LEU A 967 7.51 -12.46 -30.59
N VAL A 968 6.68 -13.47 -30.88
CA VAL A 968 7.15 -14.81 -31.25
C VAL A 968 7.90 -14.83 -32.58
N MET A 969 7.44 -14.06 -33.56
CA MET A 969 8.08 -13.95 -34.85
C MET A 969 9.45 -13.25 -34.76
N TYR A 970 9.53 -12.11 -34.05
CA TYR A 970 10.76 -11.33 -33.96
C TYR A 970 11.81 -11.94 -33.04
N ASP A 971 11.40 -12.72 -32.03
CA ASP A 971 12.33 -13.48 -31.19
C ASP A 971 13.07 -14.56 -31.99
N ARG A 972 12.39 -15.25 -32.92
CA ARG A 972 13.01 -16.24 -33.81
C ARG A 972 13.98 -15.65 -34.83
N LEU A 973 13.97 -14.33 -35.01
CA LEU A 973 14.79 -13.61 -35.99
C LEU A 973 16.03 -12.92 -35.36
N ASP A 974 16.28 -13.08 -34.06
CA ASP A 974 17.37 -12.39 -33.31
C ASP A 974 17.39 -10.86 -33.49
N GLN A 975 16.23 -10.26 -33.80
CA GLN A 975 16.08 -8.83 -33.98
C GLN A 975 15.77 -8.14 -32.65
N ALA A 976 16.01 -6.82 -32.57
CA ALA A 976 15.59 -5.98 -31.45
C ALA A 976 14.06 -5.92 -31.34
N ARG A 977 13.46 -7.00 -30.83
CA ARG A 977 12.05 -7.38 -30.82
C ARG A 977 11.05 -6.29 -30.44
N PHE A 978 11.44 -5.33 -29.61
CA PHE A 978 10.57 -4.22 -29.20
C PHE A 978 10.68 -2.96 -30.07
N GLN A 979 11.81 -2.79 -30.79
CA GLN A 979 12.03 -1.63 -31.66
C GLN A 979 11.22 -1.70 -32.95
N VAL A 980 10.74 -2.90 -33.31
CA VAL A 980 9.94 -3.16 -34.52
C VAL A 980 8.43 -3.07 -34.26
N LEU A 981 8.01 -2.97 -32.98
CA LEU A 981 6.60 -2.86 -32.60
C LEU A 981 6.00 -1.51 -33.01
N SER A 982 4.73 -1.53 -33.40
CA SER A 982 3.97 -0.33 -33.72
C SER A 982 3.81 0.56 -32.48
N GLN A 983 3.51 1.85 -32.68
CA GLN A 983 3.26 2.79 -31.58
C GLN A 983 2.08 2.34 -30.70
N GLU A 984 1.03 1.78 -31.31
CA GLU A 984 -0.15 1.26 -30.62
C GLU A 984 0.20 0.03 -29.78
N GLN A 985 0.99 -0.90 -30.33
CA GLN A 985 1.45 -2.09 -29.61
C GLN A 985 2.31 -1.73 -28.38
N ARG A 986 3.23 -0.77 -28.52
CA ARG A 986 4.04 -0.26 -27.40
C ARG A 986 3.20 0.41 -26.32
N THR A 987 2.14 1.12 -26.73
CA THR A 987 1.18 1.75 -25.80
C THR A 987 0.43 0.70 -24.98
N ILE A 988 -0.13 -0.32 -25.64
CA ILE A 988 -0.86 -1.41 -24.98
C ILE A 988 0.04 -2.15 -23.99
N LEU A 989 1.28 -2.49 -24.40
CA LEU A 989 2.25 -3.17 -23.53
C LEU A 989 2.56 -2.35 -22.26
N SER A 990 2.76 -1.04 -22.40
CA SER A 990 3.04 -0.15 -21.27
C SER A 990 1.85 -0.02 -20.32
N GLN A 991 0.62 0.01 -20.85
CA GLN A 991 -0.60 0.02 -20.06
C GLN A 991 -0.81 -1.30 -19.30
N VAL A 992 -0.51 -2.46 -19.93
CA VAL A 992 -0.53 -3.76 -19.22
C VAL A 992 0.50 -3.77 -18.08
N ASP A 993 1.70 -3.24 -18.31
CA ASP A 993 2.72 -3.07 -17.26
C ASP A 993 2.25 -2.18 -16.12
N GLN A 994 1.39 -1.18 -16.39
CA GLN A 994 0.81 -0.31 -15.38
C GLN A 994 -0.21 -1.07 -14.53
N GLN A 995 -1.15 -1.76 -15.15
CA GLN A 995 -2.18 -2.53 -14.46
C GLN A 995 -1.58 -3.62 -13.56
N PHE A 996 -0.49 -4.26 -14.01
CA PHE A 996 0.24 -5.20 -13.17
C PHE A 996 0.92 -4.54 -11.96
N ALA A 997 1.52 -3.36 -12.15
CA ALA A 997 2.18 -2.65 -11.07
C ALA A 997 1.20 -2.15 -10.01
N GLU A 998 0.04 -1.63 -10.44
CA GLU A 998 -1.05 -1.20 -9.57
C GLU A 998 -1.53 -2.39 -8.72
N LEU A 999 -1.73 -3.57 -9.31
CA LEU A 999 -2.05 -4.79 -8.56
C LEU A 999 -0.96 -5.13 -7.53
N MET A 1000 0.31 -5.15 -7.93
CA MET A 1000 1.39 -5.52 -7.01
C MET A 1000 1.50 -4.53 -5.84
N GLN A 1001 1.33 -3.24 -6.09
CA GLN A 1001 1.33 -2.20 -5.07
C GLN A 1001 0.15 -2.35 -4.09
N MET A 1002 -1.04 -2.70 -4.59
CA MET A 1002 -2.18 -3.02 -3.74
C MET A 1002 -1.91 -4.21 -2.82
N LEU A 1003 -1.04 -5.15 -3.21
CA LEU A 1003 -0.76 -6.38 -2.46
C LEU A 1003 0.55 -6.32 -1.66
N THR A 1004 1.23 -5.18 -1.56
CA THR A 1004 2.57 -5.07 -0.97
C THR A 1004 2.60 -5.46 0.52
N ASP A 1005 1.66 -4.97 1.33
CA ASP A 1005 1.70 -5.12 2.80
C ASP A 1005 0.92 -6.35 3.32
N GLU A 1006 -0.08 -6.80 2.57
CA GLU A 1006 -1.08 -7.77 3.03
C GLU A 1006 -0.61 -9.23 3.04
N ALA A 1007 0.51 -9.52 2.35
CA ALA A 1007 0.95 -10.87 2.02
C ALA A 1007 2.48 -11.03 2.05
N LYS A 1008 3.16 -10.31 2.95
CA LYS A 1008 4.63 -10.38 3.06
C LYS A 1008 5.19 -11.80 3.29
N ASP A 1009 4.39 -12.72 3.83
CA ASP A 1009 4.82 -14.05 4.28
C ASP A 1009 4.43 -15.22 3.34
N GLY A 1010 3.96 -14.93 2.12
CA GLY A 1010 3.68 -15.95 1.10
C GLY A 1010 3.41 -15.39 -0.31
N PRO A 1011 3.42 -16.22 -1.37
CA PRO A 1011 3.24 -15.78 -2.76
C PRO A 1011 1.90 -15.09 -3.00
N ARG A 1012 1.88 -14.03 -3.81
CA ARG A 1012 0.66 -13.24 -4.09
C ARG A 1012 0.01 -13.55 -5.43
N LEU A 1013 0.73 -14.23 -6.31
CA LEU A 1013 0.25 -14.51 -7.66
C LEU A 1013 -0.01 -15.99 -7.83
N PHE A 1014 -1.24 -16.33 -8.19
CA PHE A 1014 -1.64 -17.68 -8.52
C PHE A 1014 -2.81 -17.69 -9.50
N SER A 1015 -2.92 -18.77 -10.26
CA SER A 1015 -4.11 -19.12 -11.05
C SER A 1015 -4.77 -20.35 -10.44
N PHE A 1016 -6.07 -20.52 -10.64
CA PHE A 1016 -6.80 -21.65 -10.07
C PHE A 1016 -7.88 -22.16 -11.02
N LYS A 1017 -8.23 -23.46 -10.92
CA LYS A 1017 -9.35 -24.08 -11.64
C LYS A 1017 -10.00 -25.19 -10.80
N PRO A 1018 -11.30 -25.46 -10.97
CA PRO A 1018 -11.96 -26.53 -10.25
C PRO A 1018 -11.50 -27.89 -10.80
N ILE A 1019 -11.33 -28.87 -9.91
CA ILE A 1019 -10.92 -30.23 -10.29
C ILE A 1019 -12.13 -31.06 -10.76
N ASP A 1020 -13.28 -30.88 -10.11
CA ASP A 1020 -14.52 -31.56 -10.47
C ASP A 1020 -15.13 -30.91 -11.72
N PRO A 1021 -15.25 -31.62 -12.86
CA PRO A 1021 -15.88 -31.08 -14.06
C PRO A 1021 -17.35 -30.69 -13.84
N LYS A 1022 -18.01 -31.29 -12.83
CA LYS A 1022 -19.40 -31.00 -12.44
C LYS A 1022 -19.49 -29.86 -11.41
N PHE A 1023 -18.38 -29.19 -11.09
CA PHE A 1023 -18.36 -28.06 -10.17
C PHE A 1023 -19.39 -26.98 -10.57
N PHE A 1024 -19.41 -26.65 -11.86
CA PHE A 1024 -20.30 -25.63 -12.42
C PHE A 1024 -21.80 -26.01 -12.39
N ASP A 1025 -22.12 -27.29 -12.15
CA ASP A 1025 -23.49 -27.80 -12.04
C ASP A 1025 -24.02 -27.76 -10.59
N ARG A 1026 -23.21 -27.31 -9.62
CA ARG A 1026 -23.53 -27.34 -8.18
C ARG A 1026 -23.51 -25.92 -7.57
N PRO A 1027 -24.56 -25.12 -7.72
CA PRO A 1027 -24.61 -23.74 -7.21
C PRO A 1027 -24.56 -23.64 -5.68
N LYS A 1028 -24.90 -24.70 -4.94
CA LYS A 1028 -24.94 -24.74 -3.47
C LYS A 1028 -23.84 -25.64 -2.88
N TRP A 1029 -22.61 -25.45 -3.32
CA TRP A 1029 -21.47 -26.23 -2.82
C TRP A 1029 -21.01 -25.72 -1.44
N ILE A 1030 -20.62 -26.64 -0.54
CA ILE A 1030 -20.14 -26.29 0.82
C ILE A 1030 -18.61 -26.13 0.82
N SER A 1031 -17.92 -27.05 0.16
CA SER A 1031 -16.48 -27.05 -0.09
C SER A 1031 -16.22 -27.67 -1.46
N ALA A 1032 -15.19 -27.21 -2.17
CA ALA A 1032 -14.83 -27.73 -3.48
C ALA A 1032 -13.31 -27.78 -3.66
N LYS A 1033 -12.87 -28.79 -4.41
CA LYS A 1033 -11.46 -28.95 -4.74
C LYS A 1033 -11.06 -28.09 -5.93
N PHE A 1034 -10.05 -27.26 -5.72
CA PHE A 1034 -9.41 -26.45 -6.74
C PHE A 1034 -7.95 -26.85 -6.92
N GLN A 1035 -7.51 -26.88 -8.17
CA GLN A 1035 -6.10 -26.90 -8.51
C GLN A 1035 -5.59 -25.46 -8.59
N LEU A 1036 -4.62 -25.13 -7.76
CA LEU A 1036 -3.95 -23.84 -7.70
C LEU A 1036 -2.54 -23.96 -8.28
N THR A 1037 -2.11 -22.96 -9.05
CA THR A 1037 -0.76 -22.90 -9.64
C THR A 1037 -0.13 -21.57 -9.26
N LEU A 1038 1.02 -21.61 -8.58
CA LEU A 1038 1.77 -20.44 -8.17
C LEU A 1038 2.53 -19.80 -9.34
N TRP A 1039 2.69 -18.47 -9.28
CA TRP A 1039 3.41 -17.68 -10.27
C TRP A 1039 4.61 -16.98 -9.63
N CYS A 1040 5.69 -16.87 -10.41
CA CYS A 1040 6.84 -16.05 -10.05
C CYS A 1040 6.51 -14.58 -10.28
N GLU A 1041 6.67 -13.75 -9.26
CA GLU A 1041 6.30 -12.32 -9.32
C GLU A 1041 7.23 -11.49 -10.21
N HIS A 1042 8.52 -11.84 -10.24
CA HIS A 1042 9.50 -11.23 -11.14
C HIS A 1042 9.18 -11.54 -12.61
N ALA A 1043 9.11 -12.83 -12.95
CA ALA A 1043 8.91 -13.29 -14.32
C ALA A 1043 7.49 -13.06 -14.85
N ARG A 1044 6.51 -12.95 -13.95
CA ARG A 1044 5.08 -12.95 -14.28
C ARG A 1044 4.65 -14.22 -15.04
N GLN A 1045 5.27 -15.34 -14.70
CA GLN A 1045 5.00 -16.66 -15.30
C GLN A 1045 4.71 -17.70 -14.22
N PRO A 1046 3.85 -18.69 -14.52
CA PRO A 1046 3.57 -19.79 -13.60
C PRO A 1046 4.81 -20.68 -13.40
N LEU A 1047 4.97 -21.24 -12.20
CA LEU A 1047 6.13 -22.07 -11.85
C LEU A 1047 6.37 -23.28 -12.77
N PRO A 1048 5.34 -24.01 -13.24
CA PRO A 1048 5.53 -25.09 -14.22
C PRO A 1048 6.19 -24.63 -15.52
N ALA A 1049 5.93 -23.40 -15.97
CA ALA A 1049 6.56 -22.86 -17.18
C ALA A 1049 8.05 -22.54 -16.98
N LEU A 1050 8.44 -22.13 -15.77
CA LEU A 1050 9.84 -21.90 -15.40
C LEU A 1050 10.58 -23.20 -15.04
N ASN A 1051 9.86 -24.33 -14.93
CA ASN A 1051 10.41 -25.64 -14.59
C ASN A 1051 9.92 -26.69 -15.61
N PRO A 1052 10.38 -26.65 -16.87
CA PRO A 1052 9.89 -27.56 -17.92
C PRO A 1052 10.12 -29.05 -17.61
N ASN A 1053 11.11 -29.35 -16.75
CA ASN A 1053 11.42 -30.71 -16.31
C ASN A 1053 10.53 -31.22 -15.14
N ASP A 1054 9.72 -30.35 -14.52
CA ASP A 1054 8.82 -30.69 -13.41
C ASP A 1054 7.53 -29.86 -13.47
N GLN A 1055 6.58 -30.32 -14.26
CA GLN A 1055 5.29 -29.65 -14.47
C GLN A 1055 4.37 -29.65 -13.23
N LYS A 1056 4.71 -30.39 -12.17
CA LYS A 1056 3.92 -30.42 -10.92
C LYS A 1056 4.38 -29.36 -9.91
N LYS A 1057 5.55 -28.76 -10.13
CA LYS A 1057 6.14 -27.80 -9.20
C LYS A 1057 5.27 -26.54 -9.07
N GLY A 1058 4.89 -26.20 -7.84
CA GLY A 1058 3.99 -25.09 -7.56
C GLY A 1058 2.51 -25.33 -7.87
N VAL A 1059 2.12 -26.58 -8.13
CA VAL A 1059 0.73 -26.96 -8.40
C VAL A 1059 0.17 -27.72 -7.20
N TYR A 1060 -0.93 -27.21 -6.62
CA TYR A 1060 -1.53 -27.75 -5.41
C TYR A 1060 -3.02 -28.05 -5.61
N GLU A 1061 -3.51 -29.11 -4.97
CA GLU A 1061 -4.94 -29.36 -4.86
C GLU A 1061 -5.40 -28.96 -3.45
N LEU A 1062 -6.25 -27.93 -3.38
CA LEU A 1062 -6.79 -27.38 -2.15
C LEU A 1062 -8.30 -27.60 -2.09
N ASP A 1063 -8.80 -27.96 -0.91
CA ASP A 1063 -10.23 -27.98 -0.63
C ASP A 1063 -10.60 -26.64 -0.01
N LEU A 1064 -11.23 -25.77 -0.79
CA LEU A 1064 -11.55 -24.41 -0.37
C LEU A 1064 -13.02 -24.36 0.05
N PRO A 1065 -13.36 -23.84 1.25
CA PRO A 1065 -14.74 -23.66 1.67
C PRO A 1065 -15.45 -22.57 0.86
N HIS A 1066 -16.76 -22.74 0.60
CA HIS A 1066 -17.57 -21.75 -0.12
C HIS A 1066 -17.50 -20.36 0.52
N LYS A 1067 -17.51 -20.31 1.86
CA LYS A 1067 -17.40 -19.05 2.63
C LYS A 1067 -16.05 -18.34 2.46
N TRP A 1068 -14.96 -19.10 2.30
CA TRP A 1068 -13.65 -18.53 2.01
C TRP A 1068 -13.64 -17.97 0.58
N PHE A 1069 -14.11 -18.78 -0.37
CA PHE A 1069 -14.11 -18.42 -1.78
C PHE A 1069 -14.97 -17.18 -2.07
N THR A 1070 -16.17 -17.07 -1.49
CA THR A 1070 -17.03 -15.88 -1.64
C THR A 1070 -16.38 -14.61 -1.09
N LYS A 1071 -15.66 -14.70 0.04
CA LYS A 1071 -14.89 -13.57 0.57
C LYS A 1071 -13.73 -13.18 -0.35
N ALA A 1072 -13.10 -14.16 -0.98
CA ALA A 1072 -11.94 -13.96 -1.86
C ALA A 1072 -12.29 -13.39 -3.23
N VAL A 1073 -13.58 -13.42 -3.65
CA VAL A 1073 -14.03 -13.01 -4.99
C VAL A 1073 -13.46 -11.67 -5.48
N PRO A 1074 -13.50 -10.56 -4.71
CA PRO A 1074 -13.01 -9.27 -5.22
C PRO A 1074 -11.53 -9.33 -5.58
N TYR A 1075 -10.71 -9.91 -4.71
CA TYR A 1075 -9.29 -10.15 -4.96
C TYR A 1075 -9.06 -11.10 -6.14
N LEU A 1076 -9.77 -12.24 -6.19
CA LEU A 1076 -9.61 -13.23 -7.26
C LEU A 1076 -9.98 -12.66 -8.64
N ARG A 1077 -10.94 -11.73 -8.72
CA ARG A 1077 -11.30 -11.04 -9.96
C ARG A 1077 -10.17 -10.17 -10.48
N ILE A 1078 -9.62 -9.31 -9.62
CA ILE A 1078 -8.52 -8.42 -10.00
C ILE A 1078 -7.30 -9.25 -10.38
N LEU A 1079 -6.95 -10.26 -9.57
CA LEU A 1079 -5.83 -11.16 -9.84
C LEU A 1079 -5.98 -11.87 -11.18
N THR A 1080 -7.12 -12.54 -11.42
CA THR A 1080 -7.35 -13.31 -12.66
C THR A 1080 -7.39 -12.38 -13.87
N GLY A 1081 -8.07 -11.24 -13.77
CA GLY A 1081 -8.12 -10.22 -14.83
C GLY A 1081 -6.74 -9.71 -15.23
N THR A 1082 -5.90 -9.35 -14.25
CA THR A 1082 -4.53 -8.88 -14.50
C THR A 1082 -3.63 -9.97 -15.05
N LEU A 1083 -3.69 -11.21 -14.53
CA LEU A 1083 -2.89 -12.32 -15.07
C LEU A 1083 -3.28 -12.65 -16.52
N SER A 1084 -4.57 -12.53 -16.88
CA SER A 1084 -5.02 -12.68 -18.27
C SER A 1084 -4.51 -11.57 -19.20
N LEU A 1085 -4.34 -10.34 -18.71
CA LEU A 1085 -3.72 -9.24 -19.46
C LEU A 1085 -2.21 -9.48 -19.68
N VAL A 1086 -1.53 -10.01 -18.65
CA VAL A 1086 -0.08 -10.18 -18.65
C VAL A 1086 0.36 -11.42 -19.43
N LEU A 1087 -0.39 -12.52 -19.38
CA LEU A 1087 0.00 -13.81 -19.97
C LEU A 1087 0.40 -13.73 -21.47
N PRO A 1088 -0.34 -13.03 -22.37
CA PRO A 1088 0.04 -12.91 -23.78
C PRO A 1088 1.40 -12.25 -23.99
N VAL A 1089 1.77 -11.35 -23.08
CA VAL A 1089 2.94 -10.48 -23.17
C VAL A 1089 3.99 -10.78 -22.11
N ALA A 1090 3.86 -11.88 -21.35
CA ALA A 1090 4.80 -12.25 -20.27
C ALA A 1090 6.24 -12.52 -20.76
N ALA A 1091 6.43 -12.67 -22.07
CA ALA A 1091 7.76 -12.71 -22.69
C ALA A 1091 8.45 -11.32 -22.71
N SER A 1092 7.70 -10.23 -22.57
CA SER A 1092 8.24 -8.87 -22.60
C SER A 1092 9.18 -8.59 -21.41
N THR A 1093 8.92 -9.22 -20.27
CA THR A 1093 9.70 -9.05 -19.03
C THR A 1093 10.90 -9.97 -18.95
N THR A 1094 10.74 -11.24 -19.33
CA THR A 1094 11.73 -12.30 -19.11
C THR A 1094 12.53 -12.67 -20.34
N LYS A 1095 12.12 -12.16 -21.51
CA LYS A 1095 12.65 -12.57 -22.81
C LYS A 1095 12.41 -14.06 -23.14
N PHE A 1096 11.67 -14.80 -22.31
CA PHE A 1096 11.30 -16.21 -22.53
C PHE A 1096 9.88 -16.32 -23.08
N ILE A 1097 9.74 -16.97 -24.23
CA ILE A 1097 8.44 -17.22 -24.85
C ILE A 1097 7.91 -18.58 -24.39
N LEU A 1098 6.68 -18.58 -23.88
CA LEU A 1098 5.92 -19.81 -23.65
C LEU A 1098 5.56 -20.44 -24.99
N ASP A 1099 5.84 -21.74 -25.14
CA ASP A 1099 5.34 -22.51 -26.27
C ASP A 1099 3.80 -22.50 -26.32
N ASP A 1100 3.24 -22.73 -27.50
CA ASP A 1100 1.80 -22.60 -27.72
C ASP A 1100 0.96 -23.59 -26.90
N THR A 1101 1.52 -24.75 -26.53
CA THR A 1101 0.80 -25.74 -25.73
C THR A 1101 0.73 -25.29 -24.26
N THR A 1102 1.86 -24.82 -23.71
CA THR A 1102 1.93 -24.29 -22.34
C THR A 1102 1.08 -23.03 -22.19
N TYR A 1103 1.16 -22.10 -23.15
CA TYR A 1103 0.34 -20.88 -23.14
C TYR A 1103 -1.16 -21.19 -23.09
N LYS A 1104 -1.64 -22.04 -24.01
CA LYS A 1104 -3.07 -22.41 -24.06
C LYS A 1104 -3.52 -23.09 -22.78
N SER A 1105 -2.69 -23.94 -22.20
CA SER A 1105 -3.02 -24.60 -20.92
C SER A 1105 -3.21 -23.60 -19.77
N ILE A 1106 -2.40 -22.53 -19.72
CA ILE A 1106 -2.51 -21.50 -18.67
C ILE A 1106 -3.69 -20.57 -18.95
N GLU A 1107 -3.91 -20.21 -20.22
CA GLU A 1107 -5.07 -19.44 -20.67
C GLU A 1107 -6.38 -20.15 -20.28
N GLU A 1108 -6.48 -21.46 -20.58
CA GLU A 1108 -7.62 -22.30 -20.17
C GLU A 1108 -7.81 -22.33 -18.65
N GLN A 1109 -6.72 -22.36 -17.87
CA GLN A 1109 -6.80 -22.33 -16.42
C GLN A 1109 -7.34 -20.99 -15.90
N LEU A 1110 -6.88 -19.85 -16.42
CA LEU A 1110 -7.39 -18.53 -16.05
C LEU A 1110 -8.87 -18.38 -16.43
N ASP A 1111 -9.26 -18.86 -17.60
CA ASP A 1111 -10.66 -18.87 -18.05
C ASP A 1111 -11.55 -19.71 -17.13
N LEU A 1112 -11.08 -20.90 -16.70
CA LEU A 1112 -11.80 -21.76 -15.75
C LEU A 1112 -11.86 -21.15 -14.35
N GLY A 1113 -10.81 -20.44 -13.92
CA GLY A 1113 -10.79 -19.67 -12.68
C GLY A 1113 -11.84 -18.58 -12.69
N GLN A 1114 -11.87 -17.76 -13.75
CA GLN A 1114 -12.87 -16.70 -13.94
C GLN A 1114 -14.30 -17.27 -13.93
N LYS A 1115 -14.54 -18.37 -14.67
CA LYS A 1115 -15.85 -19.06 -14.66
C LYS A 1115 -16.26 -19.54 -13.27
N SER A 1116 -15.30 -19.93 -12.43
CA SER A 1116 -15.57 -20.39 -11.07
C SER A 1116 -15.99 -19.25 -10.15
N ILE A 1117 -15.40 -18.07 -10.33
CA ILE A 1117 -15.80 -16.83 -9.66
C ILE A 1117 -17.24 -16.49 -10.04
N GLU A 1118 -17.53 -16.47 -11.33
CA GLU A 1118 -18.86 -16.17 -11.87
C GLU A 1118 -19.92 -17.18 -11.41
N SER A 1119 -19.60 -18.48 -11.44
CA SER A 1119 -20.50 -19.54 -10.99
C SER A 1119 -20.83 -19.46 -9.50
N THR A 1120 -19.86 -19.10 -8.66
CA THR A 1120 -20.07 -18.96 -7.22
C THR A 1120 -20.95 -17.74 -6.90
N LEU A 1121 -20.76 -16.64 -7.62
CA LEU A 1121 -21.63 -15.46 -7.51
C LEU A 1121 -23.07 -15.73 -7.95
N LYS A 1122 -23.28 -16.65 -8.91
CA LYS A 1122 -24.60 -17.10 -9.36
C LYS A 1122 -25.28 -18.06 -8.37
N GLY A 1123 -24.53 -18.74 -7.50
CA GLY A 1123 -25.04 -19.80 -6.61
C GLY A 1123 -25.25 -19.40 -5.15
N SER A 1124 -24.58 -18.35 -4.69
CA SER A 1124 -24.85 -17.75 -3.38
C SER A 1124 -26.18 -16.98 -3.41
N ASP A 1125 -27.10 -17.28 -2.48
CA ASP A 1125 -28.19 -16.38 -2.04
C ASP A 1125 -27.57 -15.15 -1.32
N MET A 1126 -26.65 -14.45 -1.98
CA MET A 1126 -26.05 -13.20 -1.52
C MET A 1126 -26.94 -12.04 -1.94
N ALA A 1127 -28.08 -11.95 -1.27
CA ALA A 1127 -28.90 -10.74 -1.15
C ALA A 1127 -28.24 -9.66 -0.26
N LEU A 1128 -26.92 -9.74 0.02
CA LEU A 1128 -26.17 -8.73 0.80
C LEU A 1128 -24.82 -8.32 0.17
N ALA A 1129 -24.53 -8.71 -1.07
CA ALA A 1129 -23.35 -8.22 -1.81
C ALA A 1129 -23.67 -7.83 -3.26
N GLY A 1130 -24.92 -7.48 -3.53
CA GLY A 1130 -25.35 -6.79 -4.75
C GLY A 1130 -25.65 -5.32 -4.46
N LYS A 1131 -24.86 -4.66 -3.61
CA LYS A 1131 -25.00 -3.22 -3.34
C LYS A 1131 -23.83 -2.63 -2.58
N SER A 1132 -22.75 -2.51 -3.29
CA SER A 1132 -21.82 -1.43 -3.03
C SER A 1132 -21.11 -1.08 -4.33
N LYS A 1133 -21.85 -0.59 -5.34
CA LYS A 1133 -21.27 0.39 -6.26
C LYS A 1133 -21.10 1.73 -5.52
N SER A 1134 -20.38 1.70 -4.42
CA SER A 1134 -19.27 2.61 -4.25
C SER A 1134 -18.03 1.96 -4.88
N ASP A 1135 -18.15 1.25 -6.01
CA ASP A 1135 -17.01 0.63 -6.71
C ASP A 1135 -16.15 1.65 -7.46
N ALA A 1136 -16.45 2.95 -7.30
CA ALA A 1136 -15.50 4.04 -7.53
C ALA A 1136 -14.80 4.51 -6.22
N SER A 1137 -15.13 3.92 -5.07
CA SER A 1137 -14.49 4.09 -3.76
C SER A 1137 -14.01 2.77 -3.12
N PHE A 1138 -14.26 1.59 -3.69
CA PHE A 1138 -13.57 0.33 -3.33
C PHE A 1138 -12.12 0.28 -3.81
N LEU A 1139 -11.70 1.32 -4.53
CA LEU A 1139 -10.32 1.62 -4.88
C LEU A 1139 -9.68 2.64 -3.91
N GLU A 1140 -10.21 2.79 -2.69
CA GLU A 1140 -9.39 3.29 -1.58
C GLU A 1140 -8.68 2.08 -0.95
N GLY A 1141 -7.35 2.12 -0.90
CA GLY A 1141 -6.48 1.00 -0.49
C GLY A 1141 -6.80 0.40 0.90
N ASP A 1142 -7.66 1.04 1.70
CA ASP A 1142 -8.10 0.55 3.00
C ASP A 1142 -9.12 -0.60 2.93
N ALA A 1143 -9.89 -0.75 1.84
CA ALA A 1143 -10.86 -1.84 1.68
C ALA A 1143 -10.21 -3.17 1.24
N ILE A 1144 -9.12 -3.11 0.48
CA ILE A 1144 -8.31 -4.28 0.13
C ILE A 1144 -7.40 -4.65 1.30
N ARG A 1145 -6.87 -3.69 2.09
CA ARG A 1145 -6.15 -3.97 3.37
C ARG A 1145 -6.93 -4.85 4.35
N ALA A 1146 -8.26 -4.81 4.30
CA ALA A 1146 -9.13 -5.71 5.07
C ALA A 1146 -9.12 -7.18 4.59
N GLN A 1147 -8.61 -7.47 3.39
CA GLN A 1147 -8.57 -8.78 2.73
C GLN A 1147 -7.24 -9.54 2.88
N GLY A 1148 -6.18 -8.94 3.46
CA GLY A 1148 -4.94 -9.66 3.78
C GLY A 1148 -5.12 -10.88 4.70
N SER A 1149 -6.26 -10.99 5.39
CA SER A 1149 -6.65 -12.23 6.09
C SER A 1149 -6.88 -13.42 5.15
N ILE A 1150 -7.44 -13.19 3.96
CA ILE A 1150 -7.78 -14.22 2.96
C ILE A 1150 -6.50 -14.82 2.36
N LEU A 1151 -5.53 -13.97 2.02
CA LEU A 1151 -4.23 -14.39 1.50
C LEU A 1151 -3.44 -15.17 2.55
N ARG A 1152 -3.46 -14.74 3.81
CA ARG A 1152 -2.82 -15.48 4.91
C ARG A 1152 -3.45 -16.84 5.17
N GLU A 1153 -4.78 -16.94 5.09
CA GLU A 1153 -5.48 -18.23 5.19
C GLU A 1153 -5.09 -19.17 4.03
N LEU A 1154 -4.98 -18.63 2.80
CA LEU A 1154 -4.47 -19.39 1.66
C LEU A 1154 -3.01 -19.83 1.87
N HIS A 1155 -2.16 -18.95 2.39
CA HIS A 1155 -0.76 -19.27 2.68
C HIS A 1155 -0.63 -20.36 3.74
N ALA A 1156 -1.50 -20.37 4.76
CA ALA A 1156 -1.53 -21.43 5.76
C ALA A 1156 -1.88 -22.79 5.12
N LEU A 1157 -2.92 -22.83 4.27
CA LEU A 1157 -3.30 -24.04 3.52
C LEU A 1157 -2.17 -24.53 2.60
N LEU A 1158 -1.46 -23.60 1.96
CA LEU A 1158 -0.32 -23.91 1.10
C LEU A 1158 0.87 -24.43 1.92
N LYS A 1159 1.21 -23.79 3.05
CA LYS A 1159 2.31 -24.21 3.93
C LYS A 1159 2.11 -25.61 4.51
N GLU A 1160 0.86 -25.99 4.77
CA GLU A 1160 0.52 -27.36 5.21
C GLU A 1160 0.84 -28.41 4.13
N LYS A 1161 0.69 -28.06 2.85
CA LYS A 1161 1.02 -28.94 1.72
C LYS A 1161 2.50 -28.92 1.36
N ASP A 1162 3.08 -27.73 1.31
CA ASP A 1162 4.45 -27.46 0.91
C ASP A 1162 4.93 -26.14 1.54
N PRO A 1163 5.73 -26.21 2.62
CA PRO A 1163 6.25 -25.02 3.28
C PRO A 1163 7.23 -24.23 2.40
N SER A 1164 7.72 -24.80 1.28
CA SER A 1164 8.66 -24.15 0.35
C SER A 1164 7.98 -23.41 -0.80
N PHE A 1165 6.64 -23.45 -0.91
CA PHE A 1165 5.88 -22.83 -1.99
C PHE A 1165 6.40 -23.17 -3.40
N GLY A 1166 6.75 -24.43 -3.64
CA GLY A 1166 7.22 -24.90 -4.94
C GLY A 1166 8.66 -24.46 -5.23
N GLY A 1167 9.43 -24.15 -4.18
CA GLY A 1167 10.79 -23.64 -4.26
C GLY A 1167 10.89 -22.17 -4.64
N LEU A 1168 9.81 -21.40 -4.54
CA LEU A 1168 9.89 -19.93 -4.62
C LEU A 1168 10.74 -19.40 -3.47
N VAL A 1169 11.58 -18.43 -3.77
CA VAL A 1169 12.45 -17.78 -2.80
C VAL A 1169 11.89 -16.39 -2.51
N ARG A 1170 11.72 -16.09 -1.23
CA ARG A 1170 11.40 -14.75 -0.77
C ARG A 1170 12.64 -13.87 -0.90
N VAL A 1171 12.55 -12.85 -1.73
CA VAL A 1171 13.57 -11.82 -1.89
C VAL A 1171 13.00 -10.48 -1.46
N GLN A 1172 13.87 -9.54 -1.13
CA GLN A 1172 13.47 -8.19 -0.78
C GLN A 1172 14.06 -7.22 -1.82
N ASN A 1173 13.21 -6.42 -2.45
CA ASN A 1173 13.65 -5.43 -3.40
C ASN A 1173 14.26 -4.21 -2.71
N LYS A 1174 14.80 -3.28 -3.51
CA LYS A 1174 15.42 -2.04 -3.03
C LYS A 1174 14.46 -1.08 -2.34
N ARG A 1175 13.14 -1.22 -2.55
CA ARG A 1175 12.06 -0.52 -1.81
C ARG A 1175 11.67 -1.21 -0.49
N ARG A 1176 12.41 -2.23 -0.07
CA ARG A 1176 12.12 -3.10 1.09
C ARG A 1176 10.85 -3.93 0.94
N GLU A 1177 10.29 -4.02 -0.25
CA GLU A 1177 9.11 -4.82 -0.54
C GLU A 1177 9.53 -6.27 -0.75
N PHE A 1178 8.82 -7.20 -0.13
CA PHE A 1178 9.06 -8.63 -0.34
C PHE A 1178 8.45 -9.08 -1.65
N LEU A 1179 9.16 -9.96 -2.36
CA LEU A 1179 8.71 -10.62 -3.58
C LEU A 1179 8.99 -12.13 -3.48
N TRP A 1180 8.13 -12.93 -4.10
CA TRP A 1180 8.32 -14.37 -4.23
C TRP A 1180 8.74 -14.69 -5.67
N VAL A 1181 10.00 -15.08 -5.82
CA VAL A 1181 10.65 -15.24 -7.13
C VAL A 1181 11.22 -16.64 -7.31
N HIS A 1182 11.34 -17.06 -8.57
CA HIS A 1182 12.02 -18.31 -8.90
C HIS A 1182 13.52 -18.20 -8.56
N PRO A 1183 14.19 -19.29 -8.09
CA PRO A 1183 15.60 -19.27 -7.72
C PRO A 1183 16.55 -18.64 -8.74
N GLN A 1184 16.23 -18.74 -10.04
CA GLN A 1184 17.05 -18.19 -11.12
C GLN A 1184 17.09 -16.65 -11.17
N PHE A 1185 16.16 -15.96 -10.51
CA PHE A 1185 16.07 -14.49 -10.48
C PHE A 1185 16.53 -13.91 -9.13
N VAL A 1186 17.00 -14.73 -8.19
CA VAL A 1186 17.37 -14.27 -6.85
C VAL A 1186 18.53 -13.28 -6.90
N ASP A 1187 19.48 -13.47 -7.81
CA ASP A 1187 20.66 -12.62 -7.94
C ASP A 1187 20.34 -11.19 -8.43
N GLU A 1188 19.12 -10.93 -8.91
CA GLU A 1188 18.66 -9.60 -9.32
C GLU A 1188 18.22 -8.71 -8.14
N TYR A 1189 18.18 -9.26 -6.92
CA TYR A 1189 17.71 -8.60 -5.70
C TYR A 1189 18.78 -8.57 -4.61
#